data_AF-A0AAD9QML2-F1
#
_entry.id   AF-A0AAD9QML2-F1
#
_cell.length_a   1.000
_cell.length_b   1.000
_cell.length_c   1.000
_cell.angle_alpha   90.00
_cell.angle_beta   90.00
_cell.angle_gamma   90.00
#
_symmetry.space_group_name_H-M   'P 1'
#
loop_
_entity.id
_entity.type
_entity.pdbx_description
1 polymer ?
#
loop_
_entity_poly.entity_id
_entity_poly.type
_entity_poly.pdbx_seq_one_letter_code
_entity_poly.pdbx_strand_id
1 'polypeptide(L)'
;MSHSSGFRYFSIRYIEMRLETLLENRLGFSKHLRYLDLSGQPISSLNFLLTESFPLETLILNDCHKINACCCTAVLMQIKNLRILSLNRVGFTANQVSTITAFSCSLNVLCLVGVGLTRKDIRLILQKLNHLQFLEISCNVVTKGPPTGTSGSTTGTKIDLGTLMKAAEGSWDILRQLSHEITDEKRMQYHTFHCKPSESDILHSHQVTKGKKTWKVSFQSKWLKQFPWLCYSYILEGGICCHCILFPYKVTKGTTPGLLVTVPYRKSYTKALGKDGILNCHEQSVMHKYATKQADLFKQTFENPDRYRVDSQLATSIANQAIENKEILRQIVLAVEFLAKQGLAFRGHRDDRVDFSSYEINRGHFVALLQLLAKGNDPLQKHLLSSSRQARYTSKTIQNDVIHLYASKIKERLTAELRTKDLPFTIIADEGTDPHSNQEILSLCLRFVDQSSPNDPHVKEWLINFMHLERTNDTMISRKILESLSDPSISLDPSNIRGQAYDGASVMSSGKEGVQAKIKEISLLALFTHCYAHCLNLSIAATCQLSEVRNKIGLINETYLFLNNSPKRQKLFEMARWVTRWVERHSCLDVFLVMYELLVTFLDAVISPHEYPNLKSSTGSWSWDKDTITKAQGLKASLLSFQTVVVFITTKNILDEVKALASKLHKRDQDIFEAYMMVDEVIGNIKSARKNIDSDFQIWYKEILDLAEKLGIVEAIPRKTSIQRNRSNTPSSSPIDHYKKSVAIPLLDSLIIQMQDRFSDKDCHARHSLYVVPSIIVNDTLELSEATEGMLFWENDLPFPKSLGNELRRWQSMWQSAEKELPSNLLLALGACDVDAFPNIHRLLLIACTLPISSAEAERSFSLMKRIKTCTRSTMSEERFSDLAVIAMHYPERFEVDEICEAFVKAHPRRLFQATLFD
;
A
#
# COMPACT_ATOMS: atom_id res chain seq x y z
N MET A 1 -3.15 -22.31 -14.65
CA MET A 1 -3.35 -20.94 -14.11
C MET A 1 -2.17 -20.09 -14.57
N SER A 2 -2.50 -18.93 -15.11
CA SER A 2 -1.75 -18.09 -16.05
C SER A 2 -0.33 -17.67 -15.63
N HIS A 3 0.55 -17.61 -16.64
CA HIS A 3 1.88 -17.02 -16.66
C HIS A 3 1.97 -15.69 -15.87
N SER A 4 2.36 -15.75 -14.60
CA SER A 4 2.61 -14.58 -13.77
C SER A 4 4.08 -14.14 -13.89
N SER A 5 4.27 -12.89 -14.32
CA SER A 5 5.43 -12.02 -14.15
C SER A 5 6.57 -12.54 -13.25
N GLY A 6 7.78 -12.61 -13.81
CA GLY A 6 8.99 -13.15 -13.17
C GLY A 6 9.33 -12.60 -11.79
N PHE A 7 9.90 -13.47 -10.94
CA PHE A 7 10.29 -13.17 -9.56
C PHE A 7 11.50 -12.21 -9.50
N ARG A 8 11.40 -11.14 -8.71
CA ARG A 8 12.54 -10.25 -8.39
C ARG A 8 13.41 -10.77 -7.24
N TYR A 9 12.80 -11.49 -6.29
CA TYR A 9 13.45 -12.05 -5.10
C TYR A 9 13.13 -13.54 -5.01
N PHE A 10 14.14 -14.37 -4.79
CA PHE A 10 13.98 -15.81 -4.67
C PHE A 10 14.85 -16.35 -3.52
N SER A 11 14.22 -16.96 -2.52
CA SER A 11 14.89 -17.62 -1.39
C SER A 11 14.26 -18.98 -1.17
N ILE A 12 15.07 -20.03 -1.03
CA ILE A 12 14.60 -21.39 -0.79
C ILE A 12 15.02 -21.82 0.61
N ARG A 13 14.03 -22.23 1.41
CA ARG A 13 14.25 -22.91 2.68
C ARG A 13 13.72 -24.34 2.57
N TYR A 14 14.65 -25.26 2.31
CA TYR A 14 14.51 -26.72 2.42
C TYR A 14 13.55 -27.38 1.39
N ILE A 15 14.11 -28.10 0.40
CA ILE A 15 13.37 -28.98 -0.51
C ILE A 15 14.03 -30.36 -0.54
N GLU A 16 13.30 -31.40 -0.18
CA GLU A 16 13.71 -32.80 -0.41
C GLU A 16 13.44 -33.17 -1.88
N MET A 17 14.53 -33.27 -2.64
CA MET A 17 14.71 -33.85 -3.99
C MET A 17 14.42 -32.98 -5.25
N ARG A 18 15.43 -32.97 -6.14
CA ARG A 18 15.51 -32.36 -7.50
C ARG A 18 15.51 -30.83 -7.59
N LEU A 19 16.28 -30.18 -6.70
CA LEU A 19 16.42 -28.73 -6.65
C LEU A 19 16.99 -28.11 -7.94
N GLU A 20 18.02 -28.70 -8.56
CA GLU A 20 18.68 -28.12 -9.75
C GLU A 20 17.73 -28.06 -10.96
N THR A 21 16.96 -29.12 -11.22
CA THR A 21 15.95 -29.15 -12.29
C THR A 21 14.78 -28.17 -12.02
N LEU A 22 14.45 -27.93 -10.75
CA LEU A 22 13.44 -26.96 -10.36
C LEU A 22 13.93 -25.53 -10.54
N LEU A 23 15.20 -25.25 -10.22
CA LEU A 23 15.85 -23.96 -10.44
C LEU A 23 15.96 -23.65 -11.93
N GLU A 24 16.40 -24.60 -12.76
CA GLU A 24 16.46 -24.45 -14.22
C GLU A 24 15.08 -24.12 -14.82
N ASN A 25 14.03 -24.87 -14.43
CA ASN A 25 12.67 -24.66 -14.95
C ASN A 25 11.97 -23.41 -14.41
N ARG A 26 12.27 -22.96 -13.18
CA ARG A 26 11.58 -21.82 -12.54
C ARG A 26 12.30 -20.49 -12.81
N LEU A 27 13.63 -20.48 -12.80
CA LEU A 27 14.43 -19.29 -13.01
C LEU A 27 14.67 -18.98 -14.50
N GLY A 28 14.63 -20.00 -15.38
CA GLY A 28 14.74 -19.81 -16.82
C GLY A 28 13.70 -18.89 -17.45
N PHE A 29 12.60 -18.57 -16.75
CA PHE A 29 11.57 -17.63 -17.21
C PHE A 29 11.63 -16.24 -16.55
N SER A 30 12.58 -15.98 -15.63
CA SER A 30 12.58 -14.78 -14.79
C SER A 30 13.59 -13.71 -15.24
N LYS A 31 13.22 -12.84 -16.19
CA LYS A 31 14.07 -11.71 -16.66
C LYS A 31 14.36 -10.61 -15.62
N HIS A 32 13.80 -10.71 -14.41
CA HIS A 32 13.85 -9.66 -13.38
C HIS A 32 14.48 -10.08 -12.06
N LEU A 33 15.11 -11.26 -11.98
CA LEU A 33 15.72 -11.76 -10.75
C LEU A 33 16.90 -10.86 -10.32
N ARG A 34 16.78 -10.22 -9.14
CA ARG A 34 17.81 -9.36 -8.54
C ARG A 34 18.42 -9.96 -7.27
N TYR A 35 17.67 -10.80 -6.54
CA TYR A 35 18.11 -11.41 -5.29
C TYR A 35 17.90 -12.93 -5.32
N LEU A 36 18.95 -13.68 -5.01
CA LEU A 36 18.94 -15.14 -4.93
C LEU A 36 19.62 -15.63 -3.64
N ASP A 37 18.86 -16.33 -2.80
CA ASP A 37 19.37 -16.97 -1.58
C ASP A 37 19.13 -18.48 -1.62
N LEU A 38 20.23 -19.23 -1.58
CA LEU A 38 20.27 -20.68 -1.66
C LEU A 38 20.92 -21.29 -0.42
N SER A 39 20.91 -20.56 0.70
CA SER A 39 21.59 -21.00 1.92
C SER A 39 21.12 -22.36 2.41
N GLY A 40 22.07 -23.21 2.83
CA GLY A 40 21.84 -24.56 3.35
C GLY A 40 21.34 -25.58 2.32
N GLN A 41 21.28 -25.23 1.04
CA GLN A 41 20.78 -26.14 0.01
C GLN A 41 21.87 -27.11 -0.50
N PRO A 42 21.53 -28.37 -0.83
CA PRO A 42 22.49 -29.38 -1.31
C PRO A 42 22.80 -29.22 -2.80
N ILE A 43 23.22 -28.02 -3.22
CA ILE A 43 23.48 -27.66 -4.62
C ILE A 43 24.90 -28.04 -5.03
N SER A 44 25.06 -28.63 -6.22
CA SER A 44 26.37 -29.04 -6.75
C SER A 44 26.93 -28.07 -7.79
N SER A 45 26.05 -27.40 -8.56
CA SER A 45 26.43 -26.46 -9.63
C SER A 45 25.51 -25.23 -9.72
N LEU A 46 26.04 -24.12 -10.27
CA LEU A 46 25.30 -22.88 -10.55
C LEU A 46 25.14 -22.60 -12.05
N ASN A 47 25.36 -23.59 -12.92
CA ASN A 47 25.35 -23.37 -14.38
C ASN A 47 24.01 -22.82 -14.91
N PHE A 48 22.90 -23.04 -14.20
CA PHE A 48 21.60 -22.45 -14.52
C PHE A 48 21.58 -20.91 -14.45
N LEU A 49 22.56 -20.28 -13.80
CA LEU A 49 22.73 -18.83 -13.82
C LEU A 49 23.36 -18.33 -15.13
N LEU A 50 23.89 -19.21 -15.97
CA LEU A 50 24.53 -18.88 -17.24
C LEU A 50 23.59 -19.01 -18.45
N THR A 51 22.43 -19.65 -18.29
CA THR A 51 21.51 -19.93 -19.40
C THR A 51 20.76 -18.69 -19.89
N GLU A 52 20.58 -17.66 -19.06
CA GLU A 52 20.07 -16.34 -19.47
C GLU A 52 20.74 -15.19 -18.69
N SER A 53 20.83 -13.99 -19.26
CA SER A 53 21.42 -12.82 -18.62
C SER A 53 20.45 -12.17 -17.62
N PHE A 54 20.53 -12.55 -16.34
CA PHE A 54 19.74 -11.93 -15.27
C PHE A 54 20.50 -10.73 -14.64
N PRO A 55 19.82 -9.61 -14.28
CA PRO A 55 20.44 -8.50 -13.56
C PRO A 55 20.60 -8.82 -12.06
N LEU A 56 21.28 -9.93 -11.74
CA LEU A 56 21.43 -10.40 -10.36
C LEU A 56 22.36 -9.46 -9.58
N GLU A 57 21.84 -8.87 -8.51
CA GLU A 57 22.55 -7.92 -7.64
C GLU A 57 23.02 -8.58 -6.33
N THR A 58 22.27 -9.57 -5.83
CA THR A 58 22.57 -10.23 -4.54
C THR A 58 22.51 -11.75 -4.68
N LEU A 59 23.59 -12.41 -4.25
CA LEU A 59 23.70 -13.87 -4.21
C LEU A 59 24.19 -14.35 -2.84
N ILE A 60 23.40 -15.22 -2.19
CA ILE A 60 23.72 -15.80 -0.87
C ILE A 60 23.79 -17.32 -1.00
N LEU A 61 24.95 -17.90 -0.66
CA LEU A 61 25.25 -19.33 -0.77
C LEU A 61 25.76 -19.91 0.56
N ASN A 62 25.27 -19.39 1.68
CA ASN A 62 25.80 -19.79 2.99
C ASN A 62 25.51 -21.26 3.29
N ASP A 63 26.43 -21.95 3.95
CA ASP A 63 26.28 -23.37 4.34
C ASP A 63 26.01 -24.33 3.15
N CYS A 64 26.35 -23.96 1.91
CA CYS A 64 26.21 -24.80 0.71
C CYS A 64 27.37 -25.79 0.57
N HIS A 65 27.44 -26.81 1.42
CA HIS A 65 28.62 -27.69 1.52
C HIS A 65 28.91 -28.58 0.29
N LYS A 66 27.93 -28.80 -0.60
CA LYS A 66 28.07 -29.66 -1.79
C LYS A 66 28.52 -28.91 -3.06
N ILE A 67 28.67 -27.59 -2.99
CA ILE A 67 28.95 -26.78 -4.18
C ILE A 67 30.37 -27.03 -4.69
N ASN A 68 30.50 -27.30 -5.99
CA ASN A 68 31.81 -27.41 -6.61
C ASN A 68 32.43 -26.01 -6.73
N ALA A 69 33.42 -25.71 -5.89
CA ALA A 69 34.03 -24.39 -5.82
C ALA A 69 34.69 -23.94 -7.14
N CYS A 70 35.26 -24.85 -7.94
CA CYS A 70 35.83 -24.51 -9.25
C CYS A 70 34.76 -24.11 -10.27
N CYS A 71 33.66 -24.88 -10.33
CA CYS A 71 32.54 -24.55 -11.22
C CYS A 71 31.85 -23.25 -10.79
N CYS A 72 31.66 -23.06 -9.48
CA CYS A 72 31.06 -21.85 -8.93
C CYS A 72 31.92 -20.61 -9.21
N THR A 73 33.26 -20.69 -9.07
CA THR A 73 34.16 -19.60 -9.47
C THR A 73 33.99 -19.25 -10.96
N ALA A 74 33.86 -20.24 -11.85
CA ALA A 74 33.65 -20.00 -13.28
C ALA A 74 32.33 -19.26 -13.57
N VAL A 75 31.25 -19.62 -12.88
CA VAL A 75 29.94 -18.96 -13.01
C VAL A 75 29.99 -17.53 -12.46
N LEU A 76 30.53 -17.34 -11.26
CA LEU A 76 30.59 -16.03 -10.58
C LEU A 76 31.40 -15.00 -11.38
N MET A 77 32.43 -15.42 -12.12
CA MET A 77 33.20 -14.53 -13.01
C MET A 77 32.38 -13.96 -14.18
N GLN A 78 31.25 -14.58 -14.52
CA GLN A 78 30.40 -14.15 -15.65
C GLN A 78 29.25 -13.22 -15.21
N ILE A 79 28.97 -13.10 -13.91
CA ILE A 79 27.88 -12.27 -13.38
C ILE A 79 28.39 -10.84 -13.16
N LYS A 80 28.04 -9.92 -14.08
CA LYS A 80 28.58 -8.55 -14.11
C LYS A 80 27.97 -7.55 -13.12
N ASN A 81 26.74 -7.79 -12.65
CA ASN A 81 25.97 -6.82 -11.86
C ASN A 81 25.94 -7.13 -10.35
N LEU A 82 26.74 -8.10 -9.90
CA LEU A 82 26.69 -8.58 -8.53
C LEU A 82 27.29 -7.54 -7.57
N ARG A 83 26.48 -7.07 -6.61
CA ARG A 83 26.86 -6.10 -5.57
C ARG A 83 27.07 -6.75 -4.21
N ILE A 84 26.32 -7.81 -3.90
CA ILE A 84 26.37 -8.52 -2.62
C ILE A 84 26.63 -10.00 -2.87
N LEU A 85 27.70 -10.53 -2.27
CA LEU A 85 28.06 -11.95 -2.33
C LEU A 85 28.33 -12.49 -0.93
N SER A 86 27.61 -13.55 -0.54
CA SER A 86 27.80 -14.24 0.73
C SER A 86 28.16 -15.70 0.50
N LEU A 87 29.35 -16.12 0.94
CA LEU A 87 29.91 -17.47 0.81
C LEU A 87 30.33 -18.03 2.19
N ASN A 88 29.55 -17.73 3.23
CA ASN A 88 29.87 -18.16 4.58
C ASN A 88 29.81 -19.69 4.70
N ARG A 89 30.85 -20.29 5.29
CA ARG A 89 30.99 -21.73 5.59
C ARG A 89 30.89 -22.63 4.34
N VAL A 90 31.31 -22.07 3.20
CA VAL A 90 31.45 -22.79 1.95
C VAL A 90 32.92 -23.20 1.75
N GLY A 91 33.18 -24.39 1.19
CA GLY A 91 34.51 -24.98 1.03
C GLY A 91 35.44 -24.32 -0.01
N PHE A 92 35.45 -22.99 -0.10
CA PHE A 92 36.30 -22.23 -1.01
C PHE A 92 37.74 -22.10 -0.49
N THR A 93 38.70 -22.14 -1.41
CA THR A 93 40.11 -21.86 -1.14
C THR A 93 40.45 -20.39 -1.33
N ALA A 94 41.52 -19.91 -0.70
CA ALA A 94 42.00 -18.53 -0.87
C ALA A 94 42.26 -18.15 -2.35
N ASN A 95 42.74 -19.10 -3.16
CA ASN A 95 42.99 -18.88 -4.59
C ASN A 95 41.70 -18.65 -5.39
N GLN A 96 40.64 -19.42 -5.07
CA GLN A 96 39.32 -19.26 -5.70
C GLN A 96 38.68 -17.92 -5.33
N VAL A 97 38.78 -17.51 -4.06
CA VAL A 97 38.31 -16.19 -3.62
C VAL A 97 39.08 -15.07 -4.32
N SER A 98 40.42 -15.17 -4.41
CA SER A 98 41.25 -14.19 -5.12
C SER A 98 40.93 -14.09 -6.61
N THR A 99 40.46 -15.20 -7.21
CA THR A 99 40.00 -15.24 -8.60
C THR A 99 38.67 -14.50 -8.72
N ILE A 100 37.67 -14.81 -7.89
CA ILE A 100 36.36 -14.13 -7.89
C ILE A 100 36.55 -12.61 -7.71
N THR A 101 37.36 -12.20 -6.73
CA THR A 101 37.58 -10.77 -6.43
C THR A 101 38.37 -10.04 -7.52
N ALA A 102 39.04 -10.74 -8.44
CA ALA A 102 39.69 -10.14 -9.60
C ALA A 102 38.70 -9.79 -10.74
N PHE A 103 37.57 -10.50 -10.84
CA PHE A 103 36.60 -10.33 -11.93
C PHE A 103 35.31 -9.62 -11.49
N SER A 104 35.03 -9.54 -10.19
CA SER A 104 33.80 -8.95 -9.65
C SER A 104 34.04 -7.51 -9.14
N CYS A 105 34.37 -6.58 -10.03
CA CYS A 105 34.67 -5.18 -9.70
C CYS A 105 33.47 -4.32 -9.27
N SER A 106 32.28 -4.91 -9.14
CA SER A 106 31.03 -4.25 -8.71
C SER A 106 30.59 -4.62 -7.28
N LEU A 107 31.36 -5.46 -6.58
CA LEU A 107 31.02 -5.93 -5.24
C LEU A 107 31.20 -4.84 -4.20
N ASN A 108 30.12 -4.53 -3.48
CA ASN A 108 30.13 -3.62 -2.33
C ASN A 108 30.17 -4.39 -1.00
N VAL A 109 29.60 -5.61 -0.97
CA VAL A 109 29.48 -6.42 0.24
C VAL A 109 29.98 -7.84 -0.05
N LEU A 110 30.93 -8.31 0.75
CA LEU A 110 31.50 -9.65 0.64
C LEU A 110 31.56 -10.33 2.00
N CYS A 111 30.91 -11.48 2.14
CA CYS A 111 30.94 -12.30 3.36
C CYS A 111 31.62 -13.65 3.11
N LEU A 112 32.65 -13.96 3.91
CA LEU A 112 33.54 -15.12 3.78
C LEU A 112 33.84 -15.77 5.16
N VAL A 113 32.90 -15.68 6.09
CA VAL A 113 33.00 -16.29 7.42
C VAL A 113 33.17 -17.81 7.26
N GLY A 114 34.20 -18.41 7.86
CA GLY A 114 34.49 -19.85 7.73
C GLY A 114 35.35 -20.23 6.52
N VAL A 115 35.77 -19.27 5.68
CA VAL A 115 36.74 -19.50 4.59
C VAL A 115 38.17 -19.33 5.13
N GLY A 116 39.06 -20.29 4.88
CA GLY A 116 40.43 -20.31 5.41
C GLY A 116 41.39 -19.30 4.78
N LEU A 117 41.20 -18.00 5.04
CA LEU A 117 42.01 -16.91 4.49
C LEU A 117 43.17 -16.52 5.41
N THR A 118 44.35 -16.27 4.83
CA THR A 118 45.50 -15.68 5.54
C THR A 118 45.45 -14.15 5.50
N ARG A 119 46.27 -13.47 6.34
CA ARG A 119 46.43 -12.00 6.28
C ARG A 119 46.91 -11.49 4.92
N LYS A 120 47.68 -12.30 4.18
CA LYS A 120 48.16 -11.95 2.84
C LYS A 120 46.99 -11.94 1.84
N ASP A 121 46.11 -12.93 1.94
CA ASP A 121 44.93 -13.06 1.08
C ASP A 121 43.95 -11.91 1.31
N ILE A 122 43.69 -11.56 2.57
CA ILE A 122 42.81 -10.43 2.92
C ILE A 122 43.34 -9.10 2.36
N ARG A 123 44.65 -8.85 2.49
CA ARG A 123 45.27 -7.65 1.89
C ARG A 123 45.12 -7.62 0.37
N LEU A 124 45.29 -8.76 -0.29
CA LEU A 124 45.13 -8.86 -1.75
C LEU A 124 43.68 -8.60 -2.17
N ILE A 125 42.70 -9.09 -1.41
CA ILE A 125 41.26 -8.84 -1.66
C ILE A 125 40.95 -7.34 -1.52
N LEU A 126 41.41 -6.70 -0.43
CA LEU A 126 41.18 -5.27 -0.20
C LEU A 126 41.91 -4.37 -1.20
N GLN A 127 43.06 -4.81 -1.72
CA GLN A 127 43.74 -4.11 -2.82
C GLN A 127 42.97 -4.18 -4.13
N LYS A 128 42.33 -5.32 -4.43
CA LYS A 128 41.54 -5.52 -5.66
C LYS A 128 40.15 -4.87 -5.58
N LEU A 129 39.51 -4.91 -4.41
CA LEU A 129 38.18 -4.35 -4.14
C LEU A 129 38.29 -3.15 -3.18
N ASN A 130 38.97 -2.09 -3.63
CA ASN A 130 39.18 -0.88 -2.83
C ASN A 130 37.90 -0.06 -2.55
N HIS A 131 36.80 -0.36 -3.23
CA HIS A 131 35.48 0.26 -3.09
C HIS A 131 34.52 -0.55 -2.21
N LEU A 132 34.97 -1.67 -1.64
CA LEU A 132 34.15 -2.54 -0.81
C LEU A 132 33.68 -1.79 0.44
N GLN A 133 32.37 -1.72 0.66
CA GLN A 133 31.77 -1.05 1.81
C GLN A 133 31.77 -1.97 3.05
N PHE A 134 31.68 -3.29 2.86
CA PHE A 134 31.60 -4.25 3.94
C PHE A 134 32.30 -5.58 3.60
N LEU A 135 33.22 -6.01 4.46
CA LEU A 135 33.89 -7.32 4.41
C LEU A 135 33.67 -8.07 5.71
N GLU A 136 33.01 -9.23 5.63
CA GLU A 136 32.84 -10.14 6.77
C GLU A 136 33.76 -11.36 6.62
N ILE A 137 34.66 -11.60 7.58
CA ILE A 137 35.64 -12.71 7.53
C ILE A 137 35.84 -13.33 8.92
N SER A 138 36.23 -14.60 8.97
CA SER A 138 36.67 -15.24 10.22
C SER A 138 38.18 -15.08 10.42
N CYS A 139 38.59 -14.45 11.52
CA CYS A 139 40.00 -14.37 11.91
C CYS A 139 40.45 -15.66 12.61
N ASN A 140 40.89 -16.67 11.86
CA ASN A 140 41.64 -17.78 12.44
C ASN A 140 43.13 -17.40 12.57
N VAL A 141 43.56 -17.08 13.79
CA VAL A 141 44.97 -16.91 14.13
C VAL A 141 45.61 -18.29 14.19
N VAL A 142 46.16 -18.76 13.07
CA VAL A 142 47.06 -19.92 13.03
C VAL A 142 48.47 -19.44 12.78
N THR A 143 49.30 -19.47 13.82
CA THR A 143 50.75 -19.28 13.72
C THR A 143 51.44 -20.63 13.55
N LYS A 144 51.98 -20.91 12.37
CA LYS A 144 53.08 -21.87 12.17
C LYS A 144 54.07 -21.28 11.14
N GLY A 145 55.34 -21.16 11.53
CA GLY A 145 56.48 -20.73 10.69
C GLY A 145 56.96 -21.83 9.73
N PRO A 146 58.22 -21.84 9.20
CA PRO A 146 59.40 -21.01 9.50
C PRO A 146 60.08 -20.40 8.21
N PRO A 147 61.27 -19.74 8.30
CA PRO A 147 61.74 -18.68 7.40
C PRO A 147 62.91 -19.05 6.47
N THR A 148 63.22 -18.22 5.48
CA THR A 148 64.58 -18.07 4.91
C THR A 148 64.86 -16.64 4.42
N GLY A 149 65.88 -16.00 5.01
CA GLY A 149 66.77 -14.92 4.48
C GLY A 149 66.13 -13.58 4.09
N THR A 150 66.65 -12.40 4.41
CA THR A 150 67.90 -11.96 5.05
C THR A 150 67.71 -10.47 5.39
N SER A 151 68.20 -10.08 6.58
CA SER A 151 68.65 -8.74 6.99
C SER A 151 67.76 -7.52 6.71
N GLY A 152 67.12 -7.00 7.76
CA GLY A 152 66.54 -5.66 7.79
C GLY A 152 65.75 -5.40 9.07
N SER A 153 66.44 -4.99 10.12
CA SER A 153 65.89 -4.59 11.43
C SER A 153 64.70 -3.64 11.32
N THR A 154 63.51 -4.06 11.78
CA THR A 154 62.49 -3.17 12.35
C THR A 154 61.81 -3.86 13.54
N THR A 155 61.98 -3.26 14.71
CA THR A 155 61.42 -3.65 16.00
C THR A 155 59.90 -3.48 16.04
N GLY A 156 59.15 -4.56 16.19
CA GLY A 156 57.77 -4.49 16.70
C GLY A 156 57.80 -4.11 18.18
N THR A 157 57.06 -3.08 18.56
CA THR A 157 56.93 -2.55 19.93
C THR A 157 56.54 -3.65 20.91
N LYS A 158 57.51 -4.14 21.70
CA LYS A 158 57.28 -5.04 22.84
C LYS A 158 56.56 -4.24 23.93
N ILE A 159 55.30 -4.59 24.24
CA ILE A 159 54.55 -4.00 25.34
C ILE A 159 55.10 -4.58 26.66
N ASP A 160 55.72 -3.73 27.50
CA ASP A 160 56.42 -4.15 28.73
C ASP A 160 55.70 -3.59 29.98
N LEU A 161 55.10 -4.51 30.76
CA LEU A 161 54.43 -4.23 32.05
C LEU A 161 55.36 -3.57 33.09
N GLY A 162 56.67 -3.65 32.90
CA GLY A 162 57.64 -2.96 33.75
C GLY A 162 57.54 -1.44 33.72
N THR A 163 56.90 -0.85 32.70
CA THR A 163 56.56 0.58 32.69
C THR A 163 55.65 0.96 33.86
N LEU A 164 54.61 0.18 34.11
CA LEU A 164 53.65 0.36 35.21
C LEU A 164 54.33 0.22 36.58
N MET A 165 55.15 -0.81 36.74
CA MET A 165 55.92 -1.02 37.96
C MET A 165 56.95 0.09 38.22
N LYS A 166 57.57 0.63 37.15
CA LYS A 166 58.50 1.76 37.26
C LYS A 166 57.77 3.04 37.67
N ALA A 167 56.61 3.32 37.08
CA ALA A 167 55.78 4.47 37.44
C ALA A 167 55.22 4.39 38.86
N ALA A 168 55.04 3.17 39.39
CA ALA A 168 54.60 2.96 40.77
C ALA A 168 55.70 3.16 41.82
N GLU A 169 56.98 3.27 41.41
CA GLU A 169 58.14 3.49 42.30
C GLU A 169 58.22 2.51 43.49
N GLY A 170 57.75 1.27 43.30
CA GLY A 170 57.73 0.23 44.34
C GLY A 170 56.55 0.34 45.33
N SER A 171 55.66 1.33 45.18
CA SER A 171 54.42 1.45 45.95
C SER A 171 53.32 0.55 45.41
N TRP A 172 52.77 -0.31 46.28
CA TRP A 172 51.65 -1.18 45.92
C TRP A 172 50.36 -0.40 45.63
N ASP A 173 50.08 0.64 46.40
CA ASP A 173 48.84 1.42 46.25
C ASP A 173 48.82 2.20 44.93
N ILE A 174 49.97 2.77 44.55
CA ILE A 174 50.14 3.44 43.26
C ILE A 174 50.05 2.42 42.12
N LEU A 175 50.71 1.26 42.24
CA LEU A 175 50.62 0.20 41.23
C LEU A 175 49.17 -0.27 41.01
N ARG A 176 48.41 -0.42 42.10
CA ARG A 176 47.01 -0.80 42.04
C ARG A 176 46.16 0.27 41.37
N GLN A 177 46.37 1.55 41.68
CA GLN A 177 45.68 2.65 41.02
C GLN A 177 45.97 2.66 39.51
N LEU A 178 47.26 2.64 39.13
CA LEU A 178 47.68 2.61 37.73
C LEU A 178 47.14 1.36 37.00
N SER A 179 47.08 0.21 37.68
CA SER A 179 46.48 -1.00 37.12
C SER A 179 44.99 -0.83 36.84
N HIS A 180 44.25 -0.08 37.67
CA HIS A 180 42.83 0.19 37.45
C HIS A 180 42.58 1.12 36.25
N GLU A 181 43.53 2.00 35.93
CA GLU A 181 43.47 2.92 34.79
C GLU A 181 43.75 2.26 33.43
N ILE A 182 44.18 0.99 33.42
CA ILE A 182 44.39 0.22 32.18
C ILE A 182 43.03 -0.13 31.56
N THR A 183 42.82 0.23 30.28
CA THR A 183 41.63 -0.18 29.52
C THR A 183 41.60 -1.68 29.28
N ASP A 184 40.42 -2.25 29.07
CA ASP A 184 40.28 -3.70 28.90
C ASP A 184 41.03 -4.22 27.67
N GLU A 185 41.11 -3.46 26.57
CA GLU A 185 41.90 -3.83 25.39
C GLU A 185 43.39 -3.92 25.72
N LYS A 186 43.93 -2.94 26.45
CA LYS A 186 45.33 -2.94 26.89
C LYS A 186 45.58 -4.06 27.90
N ARG A 187 44.65 -4.29 28.83
CA ARG A 187 44.72 -5.38 29.81
C ARG A 187 44.74 -6.75 29.12
N MET A 188 43.93 -6.94 28.07
CA MET A 188 43.94 -8.14 27.24
C MET A 188 45.24 -8.29 26.42
N GLN A 189 45.77 -7.20 25.89
CA GLN A 189 47.07 -7.19 25.20
C GLN A 189 48.20 -7.61 26.14
N TYR A 190 48.23 -7.07 27.37
CA TYR A 190 49.22 -7.46 28.39
C TYR A 190 49.07 -8.91 28.84
N HIS A 191 47.82 -9.39 28.97
CA HIS A 191 47.54 -10.78 29.33
C HIS A 191 48.01 -11.76 28.22
N THR A 192 47.76 -11.42 26.95
CA THR A 192 47.97 -12.31 25.80
C THR A 192 49.36 -12.22 25.18
N PHE A 193 49.94 -11.01 25.11
CA PHE A 193 51.17 -10.70 24.38
C PHE A 193 52.29 -10.19 25.30
N HIS A 194 52.43 -10.79 26.48
CA HIS A 194 53.53 -10.46 27.37
C HIS A 194 54.89 -10.88 26.80
N CYS A 195 55.94 -10.16 27.19
CA CYS A 195 57.27 -10.29 26.63
C CYS A 195 57.88 -11.67 26.92
N LYS A 196 58.03 -12.48 25.87
CA LYS A 196 58.71 -13.79 25.88
C LYS A 196 60.05 -13.66 25.15
N PRO A 197 61.18 -13.55 25.87
CA PRO A 197 62.49 -13.53 25.27
C PRO A 197 62.76 -14.81 24.47
N SER A 198 63.44 -14.65 23.33
CA SER A 198 63.97 -15.76 22.54
C SER A 198 65.09 -16.48 23.30
N GLU A 199 65.41 -17.73 22.94
CA GLU A 199 66.55 -18.44 23.55
C GLU A 199 67.91 -17.76 23.26
N SER A 200 67.96 -16.89 22.24
CA SER A 200 69.11 -16.04 21.92
C SER A 200 69.15 -14.69 22.67
N ASP A 201 68.12 -14.34 23.44
CA ASP A 201 68.08 -13.04 24.14
C ASP A 201 69.01 -13.05 25.37
N ILE A 202 69.77 -11.98 25.56
CA ILE A 202 70.65 -11.80 26.72
C ILE A 202 69.79 -11.37 27.92
N LEU A 203 69.57 -12.30 28.86
CA LEU A 203 68.77 -12.07 30.06
C LEU A 203 69.62 -11.65 31.25
N HIS A 204 69.01 -10.93 32.20
CA HIS A 204 69.69 -10.41 33.38
C HIS A 204 70.42 -11.53 34.12
N SER A 205 71.67 -11.25 34.47
CA SER A 205 72.58 -12.20 35.08
C SER A 205 73.45 -11.51 36.12
N HIS A 206 73.77 -12.24 37.19
CA HIS A 206 74.65 -11.74 38.25
C HIS A 206 75.62 -12.84 38.66
N GLN A 207 76.72 -12.45 39.29
CA GLN A 207 77.68 -13.38 39.86
C GLN A 207 77.24 -13.82 41.24
N VAL A 208 77.39 -15.11 41.52
CA VAL A 208 77.19 -15.70 42.85
C VAL A 208 78.51 -16.29 43.30
N THR A 209 78.94 -15.88 44.49
CA THR A 209 80.16 -16.38 45.14
C THR A 209 79.76 -17.27 46.31
N LYS A 210 80.24 -18.51 46.31
CA LYS A 210 80.09 -19.44 47.45
C LYS A 210 81.47 -20.00 47.81
N GLY A 211 82.02 -19.58 48.94
CA GLY A 211 83.42 -19.86 49.28
C GLY A 211 84.38 -19.17 48.30
N LYS A 212 85.36 -19.90 47.75
CA LYS A 212 86.33 -19.38 46.76
C LYS A 212 85.89 -19.49 45.29
N LYS A 213 84.68 -20.00 45.00
CA LYS A 213 84.17 -20.19 43.63
C LYS A 213 83.12 -19.14 43.30
N THR A 214 83.32 -18.46 42.16
CA THR A 214 82.36 -17.49 41.59
C THR A 214 81.84 -18.04 40.27
N TRP A 215 80.52 -18.06 40.10
CA TRP A 215 79.89 -18.43 38.83
C TRP A 215 78.75 -17.47 38.48
N LYS A 216 78.47 -17.38 37.18
CA LYS A 216 77.40 -16.53 36.65
C LYS A 216 76.07 -17.29 36.67
N VAL A 217 75.03 -16.68 37.22
CA VAL A 217 73.66 -17.18 37.14
C VAL A 217 72.79 -16.18 36.39
N SER A 218 71.92 -16.68 35.51
CA SER A 218 71.03 -15.86 34.69
C SER A 218 69.57 -16.28 34.87
N PHE A 219 68.66 -15.35 34.59
CA PHE A 219 67.24 -15.66 34.43
C PHE A 219 67.08 -16.70 33.30
N GLN A 220 66.22 -17.69 33.50
CA GLN A 220 66.08 -18.79 32.56
C GLN A 220 64.80 -18.65 31.73
N SER A 221 64.92 -18.62 30.40
CA SER A 221 63.79 -18.53 29.47
C SER A 221 62.78 -19.67 29.65
N LYS A 222 63.25 -20.87 30.04
CA LYS A 222 62.38 -22.03 30.35
C LYS A 222 61.34 -21.76 31.45
N TRP A 223 61.61 -20.85 32.40
CA TRP A 223 60.64 -20.51 33.45
C TRP A 223 59.39 -19.84 32.89
N LEU A 224 59.51 -19.10 31.79
CA LEU A 224 58.37 -18.45 31.12
C LEU A 224 57.47 -19.46 30.39
N LYS A 225 58.03 -20.61 30.00
CA LYS A 225 57.25 -21.75 29.47
C LYS A 225 56.56 -22.51 30.60
N GLN A 226 57.23 -22.63 31.75
CA GLN A 226 56.73 -23.37 32.92
C GLN A 226 55.66 -22.59 33.72
N PHE A 227 55.78 -21.27 33.78
CA PHE A 227 54.87 -20.39 34.52
C PHE A 227 54.24 -19.37 33.56
N PRO A 228 53.03 -19.64 33.03
CA PRO A 228 52.38 -18.78 32.03
C PRO A 228 52.11 -17.34 32.49
N TRP A 229 52.07 -17.12 33.80
CA TRP A 229 51.89 -15.81 34.44
C TRP A 229 53.19 -15.01 34.58
N LEU A 230 54.35 -15.64 34.37
CA LEU A 230 55.66 -15.01 34.50
C LEU A 230 56.05 -14.33 33.19
N CYS A 231 56.45 -13.07 33.29
CA CYS A 231 56.90 -12.25 32.17
C CYS A 231 58.28 -11.70 32.46
N TYR A 232 59.08 -11.44 31.44
CA TYR A 232 60.36 -10.75 31.61
C TYR A 232 60.21 -9.28 31.19
N SER A 233 60.56 -8.35 32.08
CA SER A 233 60.64 -6.94 31.76
C SER A 233 62.07 -6.58 31.35
N TYR A 234 62.23 -5.97 30.18
CA TYR A 234 63.51 -5.44 29.72
C TYR A 234 63.83 -4.11 30.38
N ILE A 235 62.80 -3.30 30.64
CA ILE A 235 62.94 -2.01 31.36
C ILE A 235 63.41 -2.25 32.79
N LEU A 236 62.88 -3.28 33.42
CA LEU A 236 63.21 -3.66 34.79
C LEU A 236 64.16 -4.85 34.86
N GLU A 237 64.80 -5.27 33.77
CA GLU A 237 65.77 -6.37 33.72
C GLU A 237 65.46 -7.57 34.66
N GLY A 238 64.23 -8.08 34.67
CA GLY A 238 63.84 -9.10 35.64
C GLY A 238 62.44 -9.67 35.45
N GLY A 239 62.16 -10.76 36.16
CA GLY A 239 60.87 -11.44 36.12
C GLY A 239 59.77 -10.70 36.87
N ILE A 240 58.56 -10.66 36.33
CA ILE A 240 57.38 -10.03 36.92
C ILE A 240 56.14 -10.91 36.67
N CYS A 241 55.12 -10.80 37.51
CA CYS A 241 53.88 -11.56 37.38
C CYS A 241 52.78 -10.71 36.72
N CYS A 242 52.40 -11.03 35.48
CA CYS A 242 51.38 -10.24 34.77
C CYS A 242 50.01 -10.33 35.43
N HIS A 243 49.61 -11.49 35.95
CA HIS A 243 48.30 -11.66 36.60
C HIS A 243 48.20 -10.76 37.84
N CYS A 244 49.18 -10.82 38.74
CA CYS A 244 49.17 -10.03 39.99
C CYS A 244 49.27 -8.52 39.76
N ILE A 245 49.93 -8.10 38.67
CA ILE A 245 50.02 -6.68 38.31
C ILE A 245 48.72 -6.18 37.68
N LEU A 246 48.11 -6.96 36.76
CA LEU A 246 46.89 -6.57 36.05
C LEU A 246 45.60 -6.72 36.88
N PHE A 247 45.61 -7.66 37.84
CA PHE A 247 44.48 -8.00 38.69
C PHE A 247 44.88 -7.98 40.18
N PRO A 248 45.22 -6.80 40.72
CA PRO A 248 45.77 -6.67 42.06
C PRO A 248 44.77 -7.09 43.15
N TYR A 249 45.25 -7.88 44.13
CA TYR A 249 44.46 -8.34 45.28
C TYR A 249 44.25 -7.22 46.32
N LYS A 250 43.08 -7.18 46.98
CA LYS A 250 42.88 -6.29 48.14
C LYS A 250 43.68 -6.81 49.33
N VAL A 251 44.76 -6.12 49.67
CA VAL A 251 45.63 -6.47 50.81
C VAL A 251 44.87 -6.34 52.13
N THR A 252 44.78 -7.43 52.89
CA THR A 252 44.44 -7.40 54.33
C THR A 252 45.72 -7.16 55.14
N LYS A 253 45.61 -6.46 56.29
CA LYS A 253 46.75 -6.01 57.14
C LYS A 253 47.83 -7.10 57.27
N GLY A 254 49.05 -6.81 56.83
CA GLY A 254 50.24 -7.66 56.98
C GLY A 254 50.81 -8.32 55.72
N THR A 255 50.19 -8.16 54.55
CA THR A 255 50.64 -8.79 53.28
C THR A 255 50.96 -7.74 52.21
N THR A 256 52.15 -7.14 52.23
CA THR A 256 52.60 -6.29 51.12
C THR A 256 53.20 -7.16 50.00
N PRO A 257 52.76 -7.02 48.74
CA PRO A 257 53.39 -7.70 47.62
C PRO A 257 54.82 -7.15 47.47
N GLY A 258 55.81 -8.05 47.48
CA GLY A 258 57.22 -7.69 47.33
C GLY A 258 57.75 -8.14 45.97
N LEU A 259 58.29 -9.36 45.94
CA LEU A 259 58.96 -9.90 44.76
C LEU A 259 57.95 -10.32 43.66
N LEU A 260 58.30 -10.08 42.39
CA LEU A 260 57.52 -10.29 41.16
C LEU A 260 56.37 -9.29 40.91
N VAL A 261 56.05 -8.40 41.86
CA VAL A 261 54.88 -7.51 41.76
C VAL A 261 55.24 -6.05 41.96
N THR A 262 55.88 -5.68 43.08
CA THR A 262 56.41 -4.31 43.30
C THR A 262 57.91 -4.26 43.05
N VAL A 263 58.61 -5.39 43.18
CA VAL A 263 60.03 -5.55 42.91
C VAL A 263 60.26 -6.66 41.87
N PRO A 264 60.98 -6.40 40.76
CA PRO A 264 61.27 -7.43 39.75
C PRO A 264 62.23 -8.50 40.28
N TYR A 265 62.06 -9.74 39.82
CA TYR A 265 62.90 -10.88 40.19
C TYR A 265 64.24 -10.86 39.43
N ARG A 266 65.28 -10.33 40.09
CA ARG A 266 66.65 -10.15 39.54
C ARG A 266 67.75 -10.95 40.25
N LYS A 267 67.46 -11.48 41.44
CA LYS A 267 68.45 -12.10 42.34
C LYS A 267 68.00 -13.49 42.79
N SER A 268 68.91 -14.29 43.33
CA SER A 268 68.60 -15.61 43.92
C SER A 268 68.01 -16.61 42.92
N TYR A 269 68.53 -16.62 41.69
CA TYR A 269 68.13 -17.56 40.62
C TYR A 269 68.34 -19.04 40.96
N THR A 270 69.27 -19.33 41.86
CA THR A 270 69.51 -20.69 42.38
C THR A 270 68.37 -21.21 43.27
N LYS A 271 67.46 -20.35 43.73
CA LYS A 271 66.26 -20.67 44.50
C LYS A 271 64.97 -20.36 43.73
N ALA A 272 65.01 -20.38 42.39
CA ALA A 272 63.83 -20.10 41.58
C ALA A 272 62.76 -21.21 41.69
N LEU A 273 63.22 -22.47 41.73
CA LEU A 273 62.40 -23.68 41.72
C LEU A 273 62.60 -24.50 43.01
N GLY A 274 61.63 -25.36 43.33
CA GLY A 274 61.65 -26.27 44.50
C GLY A 274 60.56 -25.92 45.51
N LYS A 275 60.47 -26.69 46.61
CA LYS A 275 59.42 -26.52 47.64
C LYS A 275 59.41 -25.11 48.25
N ASP A 276 60.59 -24.55 48.46
CA ASP A 276 60.79 -23.18 48.96
C ASP A 276 61.27 -22.22 47.85
N GLY A 277 61.06 -22.61 46.58
CA GLY A 277 61.46 -21.84 45.41
C GLY A 277 60.58 -20.61 45.21
N ILE A 278 61.17 -19.48 44.86
CA ILE A 278 60.48 -18.18 44.76
C ILE A 278 59.29 -18.22 43.78
N LEU A 279 59.43 -18.89 42.63
CA LEU A 279 58.36 -18.97 41.63
C LEU A 279 57.23 -19.91 42.09
N ASN A 280 57.58 -21.06 42.67
CA ASN A 280 56.61 -22.02 43.20
C ASN A 280 55.84 -21.45 44.40
N CYS A 281 56.52 -20.77 45.33
CA CYS A 281 55.88 -20.10 46.46
C CYS A 281 54.96 -18.96 46.02
N HIS A 282 55.34 -18.18 45.00
CA HIS A 282 54.49 -17.13 44.43
C HIS A 282 53.20 -17.71 43.83
N GLU A 283 53.33 -18.75 43.00
CA GLU A 283 52.19 -19.43 42.38
C GLU A 283 51.19 -19.99 43.42
N GLN A 284 51.70 -20.48 44.54
CA GLN A 284 50.85 -21.01 45.61
C GLN A 284 50.24 -19.94 46.53
N SER A 285 50.69 -18.68 46.42
CA SER A 285 50.20 -17.58 47.25
C SER A 285 48.72 -17.26 47.01
N VAL A 286 48.03 -16.80 48.06
CA VAL A 286 46.60 -16.43 48.00
C VAL A 286 46.36 -15.31 46.99
N MET A 287 47.25 -14.31 46.97
CA MET A 287 47.21 -13.19 46.03
C MET A 287 47.28 -13.68 44.57
N HIS A 288 48.23 -14.57 44.27
CA HIS A 288 48.38 -15.10 42.92
C HIS A 288 47.17 -15.91 42.48
N LYS A 289 46.66 -16.79 43.34
CA LYS A 289 45.46 -17.60 43.04
C LYS A 289 44.25 -16.72 42.75
N TYR A 290 44.06 -15.63 43.49
CA TYR A 290 43.02 -14.65 43.20
C TYR A 290 43.25 -13.97 41.85
N ALA A 291 44.45 -13.43 41.63
CA ALA A 291 44.77 -12.68 40.43
C ALA A 291 44.64 -13.54 39.16
N THR A 292 45.08 -14.80 39.21
CA THR A 292 44.91 -15.77 38.13
C THR A 292 43.44 -16.09 37.88
N LYS A 293 42.63 -16.30 38.92
CA LYS A 293 41.17 -16.49 38.76
C LYS A 293 40.49 -15.28 38.11
N GLN A 294 40.89 -14.06 38.48
CA GLN A 294 40.37 -12.84 37.85
C GLN A 294 40.83 -12.69 36.40
N ALA A 295 42.07 -13.05 36.10
CA ALA A 295 42.61 -13.04 34.75
C ALA A 295 41.86 -14.02 33.83
N ASP A 296 41.58 -15.23 34.32
CA ASP A 296 40.80 -16.23 33.60
C ASP A 296 39.35 -15.77 33.36
N LEU A 297 38.68 -15.22 34.38
CA LEU A 297 37.33 -14.67 34.26
C LEU A 297 37.28 -13.49 33.27
N PHE A 298 38.24 -12.58 33.37
CA PHE A 298 38.37 -11.45 32.45
C PHE A 298 38.54 -11.94 31.02
N LYS A 299 39.42 -12.92 30.79
CA LYS A 299 39.63 -13.51 29.47
C LYS A 299 38.36 -14.14 28.90
N GLN A 300 37.66 -14.95 29.69
CA GLN A 300 36.39 -15.56 29.27
C GLN A 300 35.34 -14.50 28.90
N THR A 301 35.23 -13.44 29.72
CA THR A 301 34.28 -12.34 29.55
C THR A 301 34.60 -11.48 28.33
N PHE A 302 35.87 -11.23 28.07
CA PHE A 302 36.34 -10.42 26.94
C PHE A 302 36.25 -11.19 25.61
N GLU A 303 36.52 -12.49 25.61
CA GLU A 303 36.42 -13.33 24.39
C GLU A 303 34.97 -13.69 24.04
N ASN A 304 34.07 -13.79 25.04
CA ASN A 304 32.67 -14.17 24.84
C ASN A 304 31.72 -13.27 25.66
N PRO A 305 31.61 -11.98 25.30
CA PRO A 305 30.82 -11.02 26.06
C PRO A 305 29.35 -11.46 26.19
N ASP A 306 28.72 -11.91 25.11
CA ASP A 306 27.30 -12.31 25.11
C ASP A 306 26.97 -13.47 26.06
N ARG A 307 27.97 -14.29 26.43
CA ARG A 307 27.79 -15.43 27.32
C ARG A 307 28.07 -15.12 28.79
N TYR A 308 29.00 -14.21 29.09
CA TYR A 308 29.46 -13.99 30.47
C TYR A 308 29.13 -12.60 31.01
N ARG A 309 28.87 -11.61 30.16
CA ARG A 309 28.46 -10.27 30.56
C ARG A 309 26.95 -10.19 30.70
N VAL A 310 26.51 -9.74 31.87
CA VAL A 310 25.07 -9.56 32.17
C VAL A 310 24.45 -8.49 31.27
N ASP A 311 25.18 -7.40 30.97
CA ASP A 311 24.69 -6.34 30.09
C ASP A 311 24.53 -6.81 28.63
N SER A 312 25.48 -7.60 28.12
CA SER A 312 25.36 -8.21 26.79
C SER A 312 24.22 -9.24 26.70
N GLN A 313 24.06 -10.09 27.73
CA GLN A 313 22.94 -11.02 27.83
C GLN A 313 21.59 -10.29 27.87
N LEU A 314 21.49 -9.21 28.66
CA LEU A 314 20.27 -8.42 28.77
C LEU A 314 19.95 -7.73 27.44
N ALA A 315 20.93 -7.11 26.78
CA ALA A 315 20.76 -6.51 25.46
C ALA A 315 20.28 -7.54 24.42
N THR A 316 20.86 -8.74 24.42
CA THR A 316 20.47 -9.84 23.52
C THR A 316 19.04 -10.31 23.81
N SER A 317 18.67 -10.48 25.07
CA SER A 317 17.32 -10.86 25.47
C SER A 317 16.28 -9.81 25.05
N ILE A 318 16.61 -8.53 25.21
CA ILE A 318 15.77 -7.41 24.78
C ILE A 318 15.59 -7.43 23.26
N ALA A 319 16.66 -7.61 22.50
CA ALA A 319 16.62 -7.67 21.04
C ALA A 319 15.76 -8.84 20.55
N ASN A 320 15.90 -10.03 21.15
CA ASN A 320 15.08 -11.20 20.82
C ASN A 320 13.60 -10.96 21.12
N GLN A 321 13.27 -10.35 22.26
CA GLN A 321 11.89 -10.00 22.61
C GLN A 321 11.31 -8.99 21.61
N ALA A 322 12.09 -8.02 21.16
CA ALA A 322 11.65 -7.05 20.16
C ALA A 322 11.32 -7.71 18.81
N ILE A 323 12.12 -8.70 18.38
CA ILE A 323 11.85 -9.47 17.17
C ILE A 323 10.54 -10.27 17.30
N GLU A 324 10.34 -10.97 18.42
CA GLU A 324 9.11 -11.73 18.69
C GLU A 324 7.87 -10.81 18.70
N ASN A 325 7.99 -9.65 19.37
CA ASN A 325 6.96 -8.62 19.43
C ASN A 325 6.60 -8.05 18.05
N LYS A 326 7.60 -7.83 17.18
CA LYS A 326 7.38 -7.36 15.80
C LYS A 326 6.58 -8.39 15.00
N GLU A 327 6.93 -9.68 15.12
CA GLU A 327 6.19 -10.75 14.42
C GLU A 327 4.74 -10.87 14.90
N ILE A 328 4.49 -10.74 16.21
CA ILE A 328 3.13 -10.73 16.76
C ILE A 328 2.32 -9.55 16.20
N LEU A 329 2.89 -8.36 16.20
CA LEU A 329 2.24 -7.16 15.66
C LEU A 329 1.94 -7.34 14.16
N ARG A 330 2.85 -7.93 13.40
CA ARG A 330 2.68 -8.22 11.97
C ARG A 330 1.43 -9.08 11.72
N GLN A 331 1.21 -10.11 12.52
CA GLN A 331 0.00 -10.96 12.40
C GLN A 331 -1.29 -10.19 12.74
N ILE A 332 -1.24 -9.29 13.72
CA ILE A 332 -2.38 -8.44 14.07
C ILE A 332 -2.70 -7.46 12.94
N VAL A 333 -1.69 -6.81 12.37
CA VAL A 333 -1.87 -5.89 11.23
C VAL A 333 -2.43 -6.62 10.03
N LEU A 334 -1.93 -7.81 9.70
CA LEU A 334 -2.48 -8.66 8.62
C LEU A 334 -3.96 -8.98 8.82
N ALA A 335 -4.36 -9.33 10.04
CA ALA A 335 -5.75 -9.61 10.36
C ALA A 335 -6.64 -8.35 10.20
N VAL A 336 -6.15 -7.18 10.64
CA VAL A 336 -6.85 -5.91 10.47
C VAL A 336 -6.98 -5.53 8.99
N GLU A 337 -5.88 -5.60 8.24
CA GLU A 337 -5.84 -5.32 6.80
C GLU A 337 -6.86 -6.18 6.05
N PHE A 338 -6.85 -7.49 6.29
CA PHE A 338 -7.75 -8.43 5.63
C PHE A 338 -9.22 -8.05 5.87
N LEU A 339 -9.61 -7.84 7.12
CA LEU A 339 -11.00 -7.51 7.46
C LEU A 339 -11.41 -6.14 6.91
N ALA A 340 -10.52 -5.14 6.97
CA ALA A 340 -10.77 -3.80 6.46
C ALA A 340 -10.97 -3.82 4.93
N LYS A 341 -10.07 -4.46 4.19
CA LYS A 341 -10.15 -4.59 2.72
C LYS A 341 -11.40 -5.33 2.26
N GLN A 342 -11.85 -6.34 3.00
CA GLN A 342 -13.07 -7.08 2.69
C GLN A 342 -14.35 -6.37 3.18
N GLY A 343 -14.25 -5.27 3.92
CA GLY A 343 -15.38 -4.57 4.54
C GLY A 343 -16.09 -5.36 5.63
N LEU A 344 -15.43 -6.39 6.19
CA LEU A 344 -16.03 -7.30 7.17
C LEU A 344 -16.11 -6.67 8.57
N ALA A 345 -17.13 -7.08 9.34
CA ALA A 345 -17.24 -6.69 10.75
C ALA A 345 -16.09 -7.30 11.57
N PHE A 346 -15.49 -6.54 12.47
CA PHE A 346 -14.38 -7.03 13.30
C PHE A 346 -14.88 -7.77 14.55
N ARG A 347 -15.92 -7.21 15.19
CA ARG A 347 -16.41 -7.64 16.50
C ARG A 347 -17.61 -8.58 16.40
N GLY A 348 -17.75 -9.45 17.39
CA GLY A 348 -18.94 -10.25 17.66
C GLY A 348 -19.60 -9.84 18.98
N HIS A 349 -20.45 -10.71 19.52
CA HIS A 349 -21.19 -10.42 20.74
C HIS A 349 -20.26 -10.58 21.97
N ARG A 350 -20.05 -9.49 22.75
CA ARG A 350 -19.21 -9.44 23.98
C ARG A 350 -17.73 -9.82 23.77
N ASP A 351 -16.93 -8.92 23.19
CA ASP A 351 -15.50 -9.11 22.88
C ASP A 351 -14.53 -8.55 23.95
N ASP A 352 -15.02 -8.06 25.08
CA ASP A 352 -14.22 -7.36 26.11
C ASP A 352 -13.28 -8.27 26.92
N ARG A 353 -13.58 -9.58 26.95
CA ARG A 353 -12.86 -10.60 27.73
C ARG A 353 -12.61 -11.84 26.90
N VAL A 354 -11.63 -11.77 25.99
CA VAL A 354 -11.28 -12.89 25.10
C VAL A 354 -10.48 -13.96 25.84
N ASP A 355 -11.03 -15.16 25.87
CA ASP A 355 -10.29 -16.39 26.15
C ASP A 355 -9.97 -17.05 24.81
N PHE A 356 -8.70 -17.03 24.42
CA PHE A 356 -8.22 -17.56 23.14
C PHE A 356 -8.15 -19.08 23.11
N SER A 357 -8.30 -19.76 24.26
CA SER A 357 -8.35 -21.21 24.34
C SER A 357 -9.73 -21.80 24.03
N SER A 358 -10.79 -20.99 24.10
CA SER A 358 -12.18 -21.40 23.86
C SER A 358 -12.64 -21.03 22.45
N TYR A 359 -13.25 -22.00 21.76
CA TYR A 359 -13.85 -21.86 20.42
C TYR A 359 -15.38 -21.93 20.43
N GLU A 360 -16.00 -22.03 21.62
CA GLU A 360 -17.43 -22.31 21.77
C GLU A 360 -18.35 -21.10 21.53
N ILE A 361 -17.79 -19.88 21.60
CA ILE A 361 -18.54 -18.63 21.49
C ILE A 361 -18.02 -17.85 20.28
N ASN A 362 -18.93 -17.41 19.41
CA ASN A 362 -18.58 -16.53 18.29
C ASN A 362 -18.27 -15.10 18.80
N ARG A 363 -16.97 -14.76 18.83
CA ARG A 363 -16.47 -13.45 19.31
C ARG A 363 -16.16 -12.46 18.18
N GLY A 364 -16.58 -12.78 16.95
CA GLY A 364 -16.36 -11.96 15.76
C GLY A 364 -15.16 -12.37 14.93
N HIS A 365 -15.07 -11.80 13.74
CA HIS A 365 -14.10 -12.23 12.73
C HIS A 365 -12.65 -11.94 13.13
N PHE A 366 -12.37 -10.87 13.87
CA PHE A 366 -10.99 -10.53 14.25
C PHE A 366 -10.36 -11.57 15.19
N VAL A 367 -11.09 -11.97 16.24
CA VAL A 367 -10.62 -13.01 17.18
C VAL A 367 -10.51 -14.36 16.48
N ALA A 368 -11.52 -14.74 15.69
CA ALA A 368 -11.51 -15.99 14.95
C ALA A 368 -10.35 -16.07 13.95
N LEU A 369 -10.03 -14.96 13.27
CA LEU A 369 -8.92 -14.88 12.33
C LEU A 369 -7.56 -15.00 13.05
N LEU A 370 -7.39 -14.34 14.20
CA LEU A 370 -6.18 -14.50 15.00
C LEU A 370 -6.00 -15.93 15.53
N GLN A 371 -7.08 -16.60 15.97
CA GLN A 371 -7.04 -18.01 16.35
C GLN A 371 -6.64 -18.91 15.18
N LEU A 372 -7.10 -18.60 13.96
CA LEU A 372 -6.70 -19.32 12.75
C LEU A 372 -5.20 -19.11 12.44
N LEU A 373 -4.72 -17.87 12.46
CA LEU A 373 -3.31 -17.53 12.23
C LEU A 373 -2.39 -18.18 13.27
N ALA A 374 -2.83 -18.22 14.53
CA ALA A 374 -2.07 -18.83 15.63
C ALA A 374 -1.80 -20.33 15.43
N LYS A 375 -2.63 -21.06 14.67
CA LYS A 375 -2.40 -22.50 14.42
C LYS A 375 -1.11 -22.79 13.64
N GLY A 376 -0.58 -21.82 12.91
CA GLY A 376 0.67 -21.93 12.15
C GLY A 376 1.77 -21.00 12.64
N ASN A 377 1.61 -20.35 13.80
CA ASN A 377 2.55 -19.37 14.34
C ASN A 377 2.66 -19.52 15.86
N ASP A 378 3.63 -20.32 16.31
CA ASP A 378 3.85 -20.63 17.73
C ASP A 378 4.07 -19.37 18.60
N PRO A 379 4.86 -18.36 18.17
CA PRO A 379 4.97 -17.10 18.92
C PRO A 379 3.63 -16.41 19.16
N LEU A 380 2.80 -16.30 18.11
CA LEU A 380 1.46 -15.72 18.22
C LEU A 380 0.57 -16.55 19.14
N GLN A 381 0.58 -17.88 19.00
CA GLN A 381 -0.23 -18.76 19.83
C GLN A 381 0.12 -18.62 21.32
N LYS A 382 1.41 -18.67 21.64
CA LYS A 382 1.91 -18.47 23.00
C LYS A 382 1.48 -17.12 23.53
N HIS A 383 1.69 -16.04 22.77
CA HIS A 383 1.31 -14.68 23.17
C HIS A 383 -0.18 -14.54 23.47
N LEU A 384 -1.06 -15.06 22.61
CA LEU A 384 -2.51 -14.94 22.80
C LEU A 384 -3.00 -15.70 24.04
N LEU A 385 -2.34 -16.81 24.41
CA LEU A 385 -2.67 -17.63 25.58
C LEU A 385 -2.07 -17.10 26.88
N SER A 386 -0.78 -16.71 26.88
CA SER A 386 -0.04 -16.39 28.10
C SER A 386 0.00 -14.91 28.46
N SER A 387 -0.13 -14.00 27.49
CA SER A 387 0.07 -12.57 27.74
C SER A 387 -1.09 -11.96 28.52
N SER A 388 -0.78 -10.94 29.32
CA SER A 388 -1.79 -10.15 30.04
C SER A 388 -2.70 -9.42 29.07
N ARG A 389 -3.92 -9.08 29.50
CA ARG A 389 -4.95 -8.45 28.64
C ARG A 389 -4.44 -7.17 27.95
N GLN A 390 -3.64 -6.37 28.65
CA GLN A 390 -3.10 -5.11 28.17
C GLN A 390 -1.99 -5.30 27.12
N ALA A 391 -1.30 -6.46 27.14
CA ALA A 391 -0.20 -6.76 26.25
C ALA A 391 -0.61 -7.59 25.03
N ARG A 392 -1.88 -8.00 24.88
CA ARG A 392 -2.33 -8.83 23.74
C ARG A 392 -2.49 -8.07 22.43
N TYR A 393 -2.64 -6.75 22.45
CA TYR A 393 -2.88 -5.90 21.26
C TYR A 393 -4.15 -6.23 20.47
N THR A 394 -5.11 -6.90 21.10
CA THR A 394 -6.37 -7.33 20.46
C THR A 394 -7.53 -6.38 20.69
N SER A 395 -7.31 -5.28 21.42
CA SER A 395 -8.37 -4.36 21.84
C SER A 395 -8.89 -3.52 20.67
N LYS A 396 -10.11 -2.99 20.84
CA LYS A 396 -10.70 -2.05 19.88
C LYS A 396 -9.85 -0.82 19.58
N THR A 397 -9.10 -0.35 20.56
CA THR A 397 -8.22 0.82 20.41
C THR A 397 -7.09 0.49 19.46
N ILE A 398 -6.41 -0.65 19.66
CA ILE A 398 -5.34 -1.07 18.74
C ILE A 398 -5.87 -1.33 17.34
N GLN A 399 -7.06 -1.94 17.22
CA GLN A 399 -7.70 -2.10 15.91
C GLN A 399 -7.92 -0.75 15.22
N ASN A 400 -8.43 0.26 15.94
CA ASN A 400 -8.62 1.61 15.40
C ASN A 400 -7.28 2.25 15.01
N ASP A 401 -6.27 2.16 15.87
CA ASP A 401 -4.95 2.74 15.62
C ASP A 401 -4.34 2.17 14.32
N VAL A 402 -4.43 0.85 14.12
CA VAL A 402 -3.94 0.19 12.90
C VAL A 402 -4.78 0.57 11.68
N ILE A 403 -6.11 0.61 11.80
CA ILE A 403 -7.01 1.04 10.71
C ILE A 403 -6.66 2.47 10.28
N HIS A 404 -6.53 3.38 11.23
CA HIS A 404 -6.21 4.78 10.97
C HIS A 404 -4.84 4.93 10.30
N LEU A 405 -3.80 4.28 10.82
CA LEU A 405 -2.47 4.31 10.21
C LEU A 405 -2.48 3.78 8.77
N TYR A 406 -3.20 2.69 8.51
CA TYR A 406 -3.29 2.11 7.17
C TYR A 406 -4.03 3.06 6.21
N ALA A 407 -5.15 3.64 6.64
CA ALA A 407 -5.90 4.61 5.84
C ALA A 407 -5.09 5.89 5.57
N SER A 408 -4.40 6.43 6.57
CA SER A 408 -3.51 7.58 6.43
C SER A 408 -2.36 7.29 5.47
N LYS A 409 -1.77 6.09 5.50
CA LYS A 409 -0.74 5.67 4.55
C LYS A 409 -1.24 5.57 3.12
N ILE A 410 -2.47 5.09 2.93
CA ILE A 410 -3.15 5.15 1.62
C ILE A 410 -3.26 6.62 1.19
N LYS A 411 -3.91 7.48 1.99
CA LYS A 411 -4.11 8.90 1.67
C LYS A 411 -2.79 9.59 1.30
N GLU A 412 -1.73 9.40 2.09
CA GLU A 412 -0.40 9.97 1.86
C GLU A 412 0.18 9.57 0.51
N ARG A 413 0.08 8.28 0.16
CA ARG A 413 0.60 7.74 -1.11
C ARG A 413 -0.21 8.27 -2.29
N LEU A 414 -1.54 8.30 -2.14
CA LEU A 414 -2.44 8.79 -3.18
C LEU A 414 -2.19 10.27 -3.48
N THR A 415 -1.99 11.11 -2.46
CA THR A 415 -1.79 12.55 -2.65
C THR A 415 -0.33 12.96 -2.81
N ALA A 416 0.63 12.02 -2.79
CA ALA A 416 2.06 12.32 -2.86
C ALA A 416 2.44 13.08 -4.14
N GLU A 417 1.93 12.66 -5.29
CA GLU A 417 2.24 13.31 -6.57
C GLU A 417 1.63 14.72 -6.64
N LEU A 418 0.37 14.86 -6.22
CA LEU A 418 -0.33 16.14 -6.15
C LEU A 418 0.44 17.16 -5.30
N ARG A 419 0.95 16.74 -4.15
CA ARG A 419 1.73 17.58 -3.23
C ARG A 419 3.10 17.99 -3.78
N THR A 420 3.79 17.04 -4.40
CA THR A 420 5.20 17.24 -4.80
C THR A 420 5.35 18.03 -6.09
N LYS A 421 4.36 17.93 -6.99
CA LYS A 421 4.38 18.55 -8.33
C LYS A 421 3.38 19.71 -8.48
N ASP A 422 2.66 20.07 -7.42
CA ASP A 422 1.67 21.15 -7.43
C ASP A 422 0.64 20.98 -8.57
N LEU A 423 0.16 19.74 -8.73
CA LEU A 423 -0.71 19.38 -9.84
C LEU A 423 -2.14 19.85 -9.59
N PRO A 424 -2.85 20.28 -10.64
CA PRO A 424 -4.24 20.64 -10.55
C PRO A 424 -5.07 19.40 -10.20
N PHE A 425 -6.09 19.61 -9.37
CA PHE A 425 -7.04 18.56 -9.03
C PHE A 425 -8.45 19.13 -8.95
N THR A 426 -9.41 18.21 -8.93
CA THR A 426 -10.83 18.50 -8.83
C THR A 426 -11.38 17.85 -7.57
N ILE A 427 -12.28 18.55 -6.89
CA ILE A 427 -13.07 17.98 -5.79
C ILE A 427 -14.42 17.49 -6.33
N ILE A 428 -14.80 16.29 -5.92
CA ILE A 428 -16.10 15.70 -6.25
C ILE A 428 -16.76 15.35 -4.93
N ALA A 429 -17.91 15.94 -4.63
CA ALA A 429 -18.62 15.67 -3.39
C ALA A 429 -20.10 15.40 -3.62
N ASP A 430 -20.65 14.53 -2.78
CA ASP A 430 -22.06 14.17 -2.81
C ASP A 430 -22.57 13.92 -1.39
N GLU A 431 -23.80 14.34 -1.13
CA GLU A 431 -24.48 14.18 0.16
C GLU A 431 -25.40 12.97 0.11
N GLY A 432 -25.38 12.16 1.16
CA GLY A 432 -26.23 10.99 1.26
C GLY A 432 -26.63 10.69 2.69
N THR A 433 -27.91 10.38 2.88
CA THR A 433 -28.42 9.95 4.17
C THR A 433 -28.12 8.46 4.41
N ASP A 434 -27.48 8.13 5.53
CA ASP A 434 -27.37 6.74 5.98
C ASP A 434 -28.74 6.22 6.43
N PRO A 435 -29.33 5.20 5.77
CA PRO A 435 -30.64 4.68 6.12
C PRO A 435 -30.70 4.00 7.49
N HIS A 436 -29.55 3.65 8.09
CA HIS A 436 -29.51 2.95 9.38
C HIS A 436 -29.38 3.89 10.59
N SER A 437 -28.60 4.97 10.47
CA SER A 437 -28.43 5.95 11.55
C SER A 437 -29.20 7.26 11.34
N ASN A 438 -29.83 7.46 10.16
CA ASN A 438 -30.48 8.70 9.75
C ASN A 438 -29.57 9.92 9.91
N GLN A 439 -28.29 9.74 9.56
CA GLN A 439 -27.27 10.79 9.57
C GLN A 439 -26.94 11.19 8.13
N GLU A 440 -26.80 12.48 7.89
CA GLU A 440 -26.27 13.00 6.63
C GLU A 440 -24.77 12.80 6.57
N ILE A 441 -24.29 12.31 5.42
CA ILE A 441 -22.89 11.98 5.20
C ILE A 441 -22.46 12.61 3.88
N LEU A 442 -21.35 13.36 3.93
CA LEU A 442 -20.66 13.87 2.76
C LEU A 442 -19.58 12.89 2.33
N SER A 443 -19.66 12.44 1.08
CA SER A 443 -18.56 11.77 0.40
C SER A 443 -17.66 12.81 -0.26
N LEU A 444 -16.34 12.72 -0.07
CA LEU A 444 -15.37 13.56 -0.76
C LEU A 444 -14.38 12.68 -1.54
N CYS A 445 -14.37 12.89 -2.85
CA CYS A 445 -13.46 12.28 -3.80
C CYS A 445 -12.59 13.34 -4.48
N LEU A 446 -11.40 12.96 -4.91
CA LEU A 446 -10.50 13.78 -5.73
C LEU A 446 -10.40 13.19 -7.13
N ARG A 447 -10.40 14.05 -8.15
CA ARG A 447 -10.11 13.69 -9.54
C ARG A 447 -8.85 14.40 -10.01
N PHE A 448 -7.91 13.64 -10.57
CA PHE A 448 -6.66 14.17 -11.09
C PHE A 448 -5.99 13.21 -12.10
N VAL A 449 -4.93 13.68 -12.76
CA VAL A 449 -4.15 12.86 -13.69
C VAL A 449 -2.95 12.26 -12.99
N ASP A 450 -2.84 10.94 -13.01
CA ASP A 450 -1.64 10.22 -12.65
C ASP A 450 -0.64 10.26 -13.83
N GLN A 451 0.52 10.86 -13.60
CA GLN A 451 1.61 10.96 -14.56
C GLN A 451 2.80 10.06 -14.22
N SER A 452 2.60 9.03 -13.40
CA SER A 452 3.62 8.01 -13.07
C SER A 452 4.24 7.37 -14.32
N SER A 453 3.46 7.26 -15.40
CA SER A 453 3.91 6.84 -16.73
C SER A 453 3.63 7.97 -17.74
N PRO A 454 4.64 8.81 -18.09
CA PRO A 454 4.40 10.00 -18.91
C PRO A 454 3.74 9.75 -20.27
N ASN A 455 4.04 8.61 -20.89
CA ASN A 455 3.49 8.23 -22.20
C ASN A 455 2.14 7.50 -22.10
N ASP A 456 1.63 7.28 -20.89
CA ASP A 456 0.37 6.56 -20.62
C ASP A 456 -0.34 7.17 -19.39
N PRO A 457 -0.75 8.45 -19.47
CA PRO A 457 -1.40 9.13 -18.37
C PRO A 457 -2.79 8.56 -18.12
N HIS A 458 -3.21 8.52 -16.86
CA HIS A 458 -4.52 8.02 -16.47
C HIS A 458 -5.25 9.00 -15.56
N VAL A 459 -6.53 9.25 -15.82
CA VAL A 459 -7.38 9.95 -14.86
C VAL A 459 -7.72 9.01 -13.71
N LYS A 460 -7.60 9.50 -12.49
CA LYS A 460 -7.97 8.77 -11.28
C LYS A 460 -9.00 9.56 -10.48
N GLU A 461 -10.03 8.85 -10.02
CA GLU A 461 -11.04 9.37 -9.09
C GLU A 461 -10.98 8.57 -7.79
N TRP A 462 -10.59 9.22 -6.69
CA TRP A 462 -10.27 8.56 -5.45
C TRP A 462 -11.08 9.11 -4.28
N LEU A 463 -11.81 8.24 -3.59
CA LEU A 463 -12.44 8.55 -2.31
C LEU A 463 -11.35 8.86 -1.28
N ILE A 464 -11.46 10.02 -0.64
CA ILE A 464 -10.51 10.45 0.39
C ILE A 464 -11.18 10.45 1.77
N ASN A 465 -12.45 10.82 1.86
CA ASN A 465 -13.11 10.90 3.16
C ASN A 465 -14.64 10.71 3.08
N PHE A 466 -15.21 10.14 4.14
CA PHE A 466 -16.61 10.30 4.50
C PHE A 466 -16.72 11.13 5.77
N MET A 467 -17.59 12.14 5.76
CA MET A 467 -17.76 13.07 6.88
C MET A 467 -19.23 13.15 7.28
N HIS A 468 -19.55 13.08 8.57
CA HIS A 468 -20.93 13.31 9.01
C HIS A 468 -21.22 14.82 9.02
N LEU A 469 -22.43 15.16 8.59
CA LEU A 469 -22.94 16.51 8.58
C LEU A 469 -24.02 16.65 9.66
N GLU A 470 -23.77 17.52 10.64
CA GLU A 470 -24.79 17.88 11.64
C GLU A 470 -25.85 18.82 11.05
N ARG A 471 -25.45 19.60 10.03
CA ARG A 471 -26.29 20.54 9.28
C ARG A 471 -25.84 20.57 7.84
N THR A 472 -26.81 20.59 6.92
CA THR A 472 -26.59 20.70 5.47
C THR A 472 -26.65 22.16 5.04
N ASN A 473 -25.65 22.95 5.44
CA ASN A 473 -25.47 24.32 4.95
C ASN A 473 -24.11 24.47 4.25
N ASP A 474 -24.05 25.43 3.34
CA ASP A 474 -22.94 25.71 2.44
C ASP A 474 -21.63 25.97 3.20
N THR A 475 -21.71 26.75 4.29
CA THR A 475 -20.57 27.14 5.13
C THR A 475 -19.96 25.94 5.88
N MET A 476 -20.79 25.06 6.43
CA MET A 476 -20.30 23.87 7.14
C MET A 476 -19.70 22.87 6.15
N ILE A 477 -20.37 22.61 5.03
CA ILE A 477 -19.91 21.66 4.00
C ILE A 477 -18.56 22.12 3.42
N SER A 478 -18.47 23.38 2.98
CA SER A 478 -17.21 23.93 2.45
C SER A 478 -16.08 23.87 3.49
N ARG A 479 -16.35 24.23 4.75
CA ARG A 479 -15.37 24.09 5.84
C ARG A 479 -14.90 22.64 6.01
N LYS A 480 -15.81 21.67 6.05
CA LYS A 480 -15.47 20.24 6.17
C LYS A 480 -14.60 19.75 5.01
N ILE A 481 -14.91 20.16 3.78
CA ILE A 481 -14.07 19.85 2.61
C ILE A 481 -12.66 20.41 2.81
N LEU A 482 -12.52 21.68 3.19
CA LEU A 482 -11.22 22.33 3.39
C LEU A 482 -10.42 21.73 4.55
N GLU A 483 -11.09 21.39 5.66
CA GLU A 483 -10.49 20.67 6.78
C GLU A 483 -9.97 19.30 6.34
N SER A 484 -10.73 18.59 5.50
CA SER A 484 -10.30 17.31 4.95
C SER A 484 -9.10 17.45 4.00
N LEU A 485 -9.00 18.52 3.21
CA LEU A 485 -7.83 18.79 2.37
C LEU A 485 -6.58 19.14 3.20
N SER A 486 -6.80 19.76 4.37
CA SER A 486 -5.73 20.18 5.30
C SER A 486 -5.23 19.06 6.22
N ASP A 487 -5.90 17.90 6.22
CA ASP A 487 -5.47 16.73 7.01
C ASP A 487 -4.00 16.36 6.71
N PRO A 488 -3.14 16.08 7.70
CA PRO A 488 -1.72 15.80 7.48
C PRO A 488 -1.43 14.65 6.51
N SER A 489 -2.33 13.67 6.42
CA SER A 489 -2.22 12.54 5.49
C SER A 489 -2.57 12.92 4.04
N ILE A 490 -3.25 14.06 3.83
CA ILE A 490 -3.70 14.56 2.52
C ILE A 490 -2.87 15.77 2.12
N SER A 491 -2.89 16.82 2.94
CA SER A 491 -2.10 18.06 2.89
C SER A 491 -2.04 18.68 1.50
N LEU A 492 -3.20 18.97 0.92
CA LEU A 492 -3.34 19.61 -0.39
C LEU A 492 -3.70 21.09 -0.25
N ASP A 493 -3.07 21.94 -1.07
CA ASP A 493 -3.43 23.36 -1.16
C ASP A 493 -4.76 23.53 -1.93
N PRO A 494 -5.81 24.09 -1.31
CA PRO A 494 -7.07 24.38 -1.99
C PRO A 494 -6.93 25.34 -3.18
N SER A 495 -5.86 26.15 -3.24
CA SER A 495 -5.59 27.05 -4.37
C SER A 495 -5.39 26.32 -5.70
N ASN A 496 -5.08 25.02 -5.68
CA ASN A 496 -4.88 24.16 -6.85
C ASN A 496 -6.13 23.45 -7.35
N ILE A 497 -7.29 23.74 -6.75
CA ILE A 497 -8.56 23.20 -7.24
C ILE A 497 -8.88 23.87 -8.60
N ARG A 498 -9.06 23.07 -9.65
CA ARG A 498 -9.44 23.55 -11.01
C ARG A 498 -10.84 23.11 -11.44
N GLY A 499 -11.39 22.11 -10.77
CA GLY A 499 -12.78 21.71 -10.94
C GLY A 499 -13.44 21.38 -9.61
N GLN A 500 -14.77 21.48 -9.61
CA GLN A 500 -15.62 21.06 -8.52
C GLN A 500 -16.93 20.50 -9.06
N ALA A 501 -17.34 19.32 -8.60
CA ALA A 501 -18.58 18.69 -9.04
C ALA A 501 -19.45 18.25 -7.87
N TYR A 502 -20.70 18.68 -7.91
CA TYR A 502 -21.74 18.38 -6.92
C TYR A 502 -23.08 18.09 -7.60
N ASP A 503 -24.06 17.70 -6.80
CA ASP A 503 -25.45 17.63 -7.21
C ASP A 503 -26.06 19.04 -7.46
N GLY A 504 -27.32 19.06 -7.88
CA GLY A 504 -28.05 20.29 -8.17
C GLY A 504 -28.62 21.00 -6.95
N ALA A 505 -28.43 20.48 -5.73
CA ALA A 505 -29.05 21.07 -4.54
C ALA A 505 -28.54 22.49 -4.33
N SER A 506 -29.44 23.43 -4.00
CA SER A 506 -29.08 24.85 -3.89
C SER A 506 -27.96 25.12 -2.88
N VAL A 507 -27.82 24.28 -1.85
CA VAL A 507 -26.74 24.37 -0.85
C VAL A 507 -25.37 24.12 -1.49
N MET A 508 -25.31 23.21 -2.48
CA MET A 508 -24.07 22.85 -3.18
C MET A 508 -23.84 23.76 -4.41
N SER A 509 -24.89 23.95 -5.20
CA SER A 509 -24.83 24.49 -6.57
C SER A 509 -25.19 25.98 -6.67
N SER A 510 -25.55 26.68 -5.60
CA SER A 510 -25.81 28.13 -5.70
C SER A 510 -24.53 28.91 -5.98
N GLY A 511 -24.52 29.69 -7.07
CA GLY A 511 -23.38 30.54 -7.44
C GLY A 511 -23.21 31.79 -6.58
N LYS A 512 -24.13 32.06 -5.64
CA LYS A 512 -24.06 33.21 -4.73
C LYS A 512 -23.68 32.81 -3.30
N GLU A 513 -24.32 31.75 -2.80
CA GLU A 513 -24.23 31.33 -1.39
C GLU A 513 -24.12 29.81 -1.25
N GLY A 514 -23.78 29.09 -2.33
CA GLY A 514 -23.58 27.64 -2.27
C GLY A 514 -22.12 27.27 -1.99
N VAL A 515 -21.87 25.98 -1.75
CA VAL A 515 -20.51 25.43 -1.63
C VAL A 515 -19.66 25.83 -2.83
N GLN A 516 -20.23 25.84 -4.04
CA GLN A 516 -19.48 26.24 -5.22
C GLN A 516 -18.95 27.68 -5.19
N ALA A 517 -19.71 28.60 -4.59
CA ALA A 517 -19.30 29.98 -4.43
C ALA A 517 -18.18 30.08 -3.38
N LYS A 518 -18.33 29.35 -2.27
CA LYS A 518 -17.34 29.33 -1.18
C LYS A 518 -16.00 28.74 -1.60
N ILE A 519 -15.99 27.69 -2.41
CA ILE A 519 -14.74 27.15 -2.97
C ILE A 519 -14.13 28.13 -3.98
N LYS A 520 -14.96 28.83 -4.79
CA LYS A 520 -14.47 29.87 -5.72
C LYS A 520 -13.87 31.09 -5.03
N GLU A 521 -14.30 31.43 -3.82
CA GLU A 521 -13.66 32.47 -3.01
C GLU A 521 -12.18 32.14 -2.71
N ILE A 522 -11.81 30.86 -2.69
CA ILE A 522 -10.44 30.38 -2.41
C ILE A 522 -9.68 30.07 -3.71
N SER A 523 -10.33 29.37 -4.64
CA SER A 523 -9.81 29.09 -5.98
C SER A 523 -10.77 29.58 -7.05
N LEU A 524 -10.51 30.78 -7.57
CA LEU A 524 -11.34 31.41 -8.61
C LEU A 524 -11.45 30.56 -9.88
N LEU A 525 -10.43 29.75 -10.15
CA LEU A 525 -10.34 28.88 -11.33
C LEU A 525 -11.05 27.52 -11.14
N ALA A 526 -11.66 27.26 -9.97
CA ALA A 526 -12.41 26.03 -9.72
C ALA A 526 -13.75 26.01 -10.48
N LEU A 527 -13.74 25.49 -11.71
CA LEU A 527 -14.95 25.39 -12.54
C LEU A 527 -15.98 24.46 -11.90
N PHE A 528 -17.21 24.93 -11.80
CA PHE A 528 -18.31 24.15 -11.23
C PHE A 528 -19.01 23.36 -12.33
N THR A 529 -19.08 22.05 -12.14
CA THR A 529 -19.84 21.14 -13.00
C THR A 529 -21.02 20.59 -12.21
N HIS A 530 -22.22 20.91 -12.67
CA HIS A 530 -23.42 20.23 -12.21
C HIS A 530 -23.44 18.82 -12.81
N CYS A 531 -23.57 17.78 -11.97
CA CYS A 531 -23.45 16.38 -12.41
C CYS A 531 -24.27 16.06 -13.67
N TYR A 532 -23.62 15.65 -14.77
CA TYR A 532 -24.31 15.43 -16.07
C TYR A 532 -25.31 14.27 -16.00
N ALA A 533 -25.01 13.23 -15.21
CA ALA A 533 -25.95 12.15 -14.94
C ALA A 533 -27.22 12.66 -14.21
N HIS A 534 -27.05 13.57 -13.24
CA HIS A 534 -28.16 14.22 -12.57
C HIS A 534 -28.92 15.16 -13.51
N CYS A 535 -28.23 15.98 -14.31
CA CYS A 535 -28.82 16.82 -15.35
C CYS A 535 -29.69 16.02 -16.31
N LEU A 536 -29.21 14.86 -16.76
CA LEU A 536 -29.97 13.97 -17.64
C LEU A 536 -31.21 13.43 -16.92
N ASN A 537 -31.05 12.94 -15.69
CA ASN A 537 -32.17 12.44 -14.89
C ASN A 537 -33.22 13.52 -14.64
N LEU A 538 -32.81 14.76 -14.35
CA LEU A 538 -33.70 15.91 -14.22
C LEU A 538 -34.39 16.26 -15.55
N SER A 539 -33.67 16.17 -16.68
CA SER A 539 -34.23 16.40 -18.02
C SER A 539 -35.35 15.41 -18.31
N ILE A 540 -35.10 14.12 -18.03
CA ILE A 540 -36.08 13.04 -18.19
C ILE A 540 -37.25 13.24 -17.21
N ALA A 541 -36.97 13.53 -15.94
CA ALA A 541 -38.00 13.70 -14.92
C ALA A 541 -38.94 14.88 -15.24
N ALA A 542 -38.38 16.02 -15.67
CA ALA A 542 -39.15 17.19 -16.10
C ALA A 542 -39.99 16.89 -17.34
N THR A 543 -39.43 16.18 -18.32
CA THR A 543 -40.13 15.73 -19.53
C THR A 543 -41.30 14.79 -19.18
N CYS A 544 -41.11 13.92 -18.18
CA CYS A 544 -42.15 13.03 -17.67
C CYS A 544 -43.27 13.74 -16.87
N GLN A 545 -43.16 15.05 -16.60
CA GLN A 545 -44.22 15.81 -15.92
C GLN A 545 -45.40 16.17 -16.83
N LEU A 546 -45.30 15.91 -18.15
CA LEU A 546 -46.45 16.01 -19.05
C LEU A 546 -47.61 15.16 -18.51
N SER A 547 -48.81 15.72 -18.46
CA SER A 547 -49.95 15.14 -17.75
C SER A 547 -50.22 13.68 -18.11
N GLU A 548 -50.24 13.36 -19.40
CA GLU A 548 -50.50 12.02 -19.90
C GLU A 548 -49.40 11.02 -19.51
N VAL A 549 -48.13 11.44 -19.55
CA VAL A 549 -46.98 10.61 -19.14
C VAL A 549 -46.93 10.43 -17.64
N ARG A 550 -47.12 11.50 -16.86
CA ARG A 550 -47.15 11.47 -15.40
C ARG A 550 -48.24 10.53 -14.89
N ASN A 551 -49.45 10.63 -15.43
CA ASN A 551 -50.57 9.75 -15.05
C ASN A 551 -50.24 8.28 -15.34
N LYS A 552 -49.61 8.01 -16.50
CA LYS A 552 -49.16 6.67 -16.88
C LYS A 552 -48.04 6.14 -15.96
N ILE A 553 -47.07 6.97 -15.57
CA ILE A 553 -46.03 6.58 -14.61
C ILE A 553 -46.64 6.29 -13.24
N GLY A 554 -47.60 7.11 -12.80
CA GLY A 554 -48.40 6.85 -11.60
C GLY A 554 -49.08 5.48 -11.63
N LEU A 555 -49.73 5.14 -12.75
CA LEU A 555 -50.37 3.83 -12.94
C LEU A 555 -49.37 2.66 -12.86
N ILE A 556 -48.18 2.79 -13.47
CA ILE A 556 -47.11 1.78 -13.34
C ILE A 556 -46.70 1.61 -11.88
N ASN A 557 -46.47 2.72 -11.17
CA ASN A 557 -46.06 2.69 -9.77
C ASN A 557 -47.16 2.10 -8.86
N GLU A 558 -48.42 2.42 -9.09
CA GLU A 558 -49.54 1.81 -8.36
C GLU A 558 -49.64 0.31 -8.62
N THR A 559 -49.43 -0.13 -9.87
CA THR A 559 -49.40 -1.56 -10.22
C THR A 559 -48.25 -2.28 -9.51
N TYR A 560 -47.08 -1.65 -9.45
CA TYR A 560 -45.91 -2.13 -8.72
C TYR A 560 -46.15 -2.24 -7.20
N LEU A 561 -46.69 -1.18 -6.59
CA LEU A 561 -47.02 -1.17 -5.17
C LEU A 561 -48.11 -2.20 -4.85
N PHE A 562 -49.09 -2.35 -5.74
CA PHE A 562 -50.09 -3.40 -5.63
C PHE A 562 -49.43 -4.79 -5.63
N LEU A 563 -48.45 -5.04 -6.50
CA LEU A 563 -47.69 -6.29 -6.49
C LEU A 563 -46.93 -6.49 -5.17
N ASN A 564 -46.10 -5.52 -4.78
CA ASN A 564 -45.09 -5.66 -3.73
C ASN A 564 -45.60 -5.49 -2.31
N ASN A 565 -46.74 -4.84 -2.11
CA ASN A 565 -47.31 -4.66 -0.77
C ASN A 565 -47.97 -5.95 -0.21
N SER A 566 -47.87 -7.10 -0.90
CA SER A 566 -48.31 -8.39 -0.33
C SER A 566 -47.41 -9.55 -0.77
N PRO A 567 -46.80 -10.28 0.18
CA PRO A 567 -46.07 -11.52 -0.11
C PRO A 567 -46.93 -12.57 -0.83
N LYS A 568 -48.25 -12.57 -0.57
CA LYS A 568 -49.21 -13.46 -1.22
C LYS A 568 -49.34 -13.15 -2.72
N ARG A 569 -49.37 -11.86 -3.08
CA ARG A 569 -49.44 -11.39 -4.47
C ARG A 569 -48.11 -11.58 -5.20
N GLN A 570 -46.98 -11.32 -4.54
CA GLN A 570 -45.66 -11.64 -5.08
C GLN A 570 -45.54 -13.12 -5.44
N LYS A 571 -45.96 -14.02 -4.54
CA LYS A 571 -45.92 -15.46 -4.78
C LYS A 571 -46.82 -15.90 -5.94
N LEU A 572 -48.03 -15.34 -6.07
CA LEU A 572 -48.90 -15.59 -7.23
C LEU A 572 -48.24 -15.12 -8.54
N PHE A 573 -47.60 -13.95 -8.51
CA PHE A 573 -46.91 -13.40 -9.67
C PHE A 573 -45.68 -14.22 -10.09
N GLU A 574 -44.88 -14.69 -9.13
CA GLU A 574 -43.74 -15.59 -9.38
C GLU A 574 -44.18 -16.91 -10.02
N MET A 575 -45.36 -17.43 -9.65
CA MET A 575 -45.94 -18.63 -10.26
C MET A 575 -46.34 -18.44 -11.73
N ALA A 576 -46.54 -17.20 -12.19
CA ALA A 576 -46.89 -16.89 -13.58
C ALA A 576 -45.69 -16.95 -14.56
N ARG A 577 -44.45 -17.17 -14.07
CA ARG A 577 -43.12 -17.35 -14.74
C ARG A 577 -42.09 -16.25 -14.41
N TRP A 578 -40.83 -16.63 -14.58
CA TRP A 578 -39.61 -16.12 -13.96
C TRP A 578 -39.09 -14.81 -14.57
N VAL A 579 -39.40 -13.65 -13.98
CA VAL A 579 -38.54 -12.45 -14.12
C VAL A 579 -38.46 -11.74 -12.77
N THR A 580 -37.48 -12.13 -11.96
CA THR A 580 -37.08 -11.41 -10.75
C THR A 580 -36.02 -10.37 -11.10
N ARG A 581 -36.44 -9.16 -11.48
CA ARG A 581 -35.68 -7.91 -11.29
C ARG A 581 -36.47 -6.71 -11.85
N TRP A 582 -37.27 -6.08 -10.99
CA TRP A 582 -37.58 -4.67 -11.17
C TRP A 582 -36.40 -3.89 -10.60
N VAL A 583 -35.63 -3.23 -11.46
CA VAL A 583 -34.57 -2.31 -11.03
C VAL A 583 -34.99 -0.92 -11.47
N GLU A 584 -35.07 0.01 -10.52
CA GLU A 584 -35.30 1.43 -10.77
C GLU A 584 -34.21 1.97 -11.70
N ARG A 585 -34.58 2.33 -12.95
CA ARG A 585 -33.80 3.08 -13.97
C ARG A 585 -34.58 3.16 -15.29
N HIS A 586 -33.99 3.80 -16.31
CA HIS A 586 -34.46 3.87 -17.70
C HIS A 586 -34.83 2.51 -18.34
N SER A 587 -34.25 1.40 -17.85
CA SER A 587 -34.60 0.03 -18.26
C SER A 587 -35.95 -0.48 -17.70
N CYS A 588 -36.58 0.24 -16.77
CA CYS A 588 -37.88 -0.13 -16.19
C CYS A 588 -38.97 -0.22 -17.26
N LEU A 589 -38.95 0.64 -18.29
CA LEU A 589 -39.92 0.58 -19.38
C LEU A 589 -39.74 -0.67 -20.24
N ASP A 590 -38.50 -1.11 -20.49
CA ASP A 590 -38.24 -2.36 -21.22
C ASP A 590 -38.70 -3.58 -20.43
N VAL A 591 -38.37 -3.61 -19.13
CA VAL A 591 -38.80 -4.68 -18.22
C VAL A 591 -40.33 -4.72 -18.13
N PHE A 592 -40.97 -3.57 -17.98
CA PHE A 592 -42.42 -3.48 -17.92
C PHE A 592 -43.07 -3.89 -19.25
N LEU A 593 -42.48 -3.57 -20.41
CA LEU A 593 -42.98 -4.00 -21.71
C LEU A 593 -42.99 -5.53 -21.84
N VAL A 594 -41.89 -6.19 -21.45
CA VAL A 594 -41.81 -7.67 -21.42
C VAL A 594 -42.83 -8.26 -20.46
N MET A 595 -43.11 -7.56 -19.35
CA MET A 595 -44.03 -8.02 -18.31
C MET A 595 -45.47 -7.57 -18.51
N TYR A 596 -45.79 -6.79 -19.54
CA TYR A 596 -47.09 -6.11 -19.66
C TYR A 596 -48.25 -7.10 -19.70
N GLU A 597 -48.16 -8.08 -20.59
CA GLU A 597 -49.14 -9.17 -20.73
C GLU A 597 -49.24 -10.01 -19.45
N LEU A 598 -48.10 -10.24 -18.80
CA LEU A 598 -48.03 -10.99 -17.55
C LEU A 598 -48.72 -10.26 -16.40
N LEU A 599 -48.58 -8.92 -16.34
CA LEU A 599 -49.24 -8.08 -15.35
C LEU A 599 -50.75 -8.08 -15.54
N VAL A 600 -51.24 -8.00 -16.78
CA VAL A 600 -52.67 -8.10 -17.09
C VAL A 600 -53.20 -9.48 -16.68
N THR A 601 -52.49 -10.55 -17.05
CA THR A 601 -52.83 -11.93 -16.67
C THR A 601 -52.85 -12.11 -15.14
N PHE A 602 -51.87 -11.53 -14.44
CA PHE A 602 -51.82 -11.54 -12.98
C PHE A 602 -53.01 -10.81 -12.36
N LEU A 603 -53.35 -9.62 -12.85
CA LEU A 603 -54.51 -8.88 -12.36
C LEU A 603 -55.80 -9.68 -12.61
N ASP A 604 -55.90 -10.37 -13.75
CA ASP A 604 -57.01 -11.28 -14.03
C ASP A 604 -57.06 -12.49 -13.11
N ALA A 605 -55.92 -13.10 -12.80
CA ALA A 605 -55.85 -14.20 -11.84
C ALA A 605 -56.21 -13.74 -10.41
N VAL A 606 -56.06 -12.46 -10.08
CA VAL A 606 -56.56 -11.87 -8.81
C VAL A 606 -58.07 -11.65 -8.85
N ILE A 607 -58.62 -11.19 -9.99
CA ILE A 607 -60.05 -10.90 -10.14
C ILE A 607 -60.88 -12.18 -10.22
N SER A 608 -60.42 -13.16 -11.02
CA SER A 608 -61.10 -14.42 -11.30
C SER A 608 -60.18 -15.63 -11.07
N PRO A 609 -59.80 -15.97 -9.80
CA PRO A 609 -58.85 -17.04 -9.53
C PRO A 609 -59.26 -18.43 -10.08
N HIS A 610 -60.56 -18.66 -10.27
CA HIS A 610 -61.10 -19.91 -10.80
C HIS A 610 -60.78 -20.14 -12.28
N GLU A 611 -60.60 -19.06 -13.05
CA GLU A 611 -60.25 -19.11 -14.48
C GLU A 611 -58.78 -19.46 -14.72
N TYR A 612 -57.95 -19.40 -13.65
CA TYR A 612 -56.51 -19.67 -13.70
C TYR A 612 -56.11 -20.84 -12.79
N PRO A 613 -56.60 -22.08 -13.07
CA PRO A 613 -56.42 -23.22 -12.17
C PRO A 613 -54.97 -23.68 -12.02
N ASN A 614 -54.10 -23.31 -12.96
CA ASN A 614 -52.66 -23.62 -12.96
C ASN A 614 -51.85 -22.70 -12.03
N LEU A 615 -52.44 -21.59 -11.58
CA LEU A 615 -51.80 -20.63 -10.68
C LEU A 615 -52.26 -20.81 -9.23
N LYS A 616 -52.51 -22.05 -8.78
CA LYS A 616 -52.94 -22.33 -7.39
C LYS A 616 -51.76 -22.44 -6.44
N SER A 617 -51.97 -22.05 -5.19
CA SER A 617 -51.01 -22.26 -4.11
C SER A 617 -51.00 -23.73 -3.64
N SER A 618 -49.95 -24.14 -2.93
CA SER A 618 -49.86 -25.45 -2.28
C SER A 618 -50.98 -25.73 -1.26
N THR A 619 -51.70 -24.69 -0.81
CA THR A 619 -52.82 -24.80 0.14
C THR A 619 -54.20 -24.59 -0.50
N GLY A 620 -54.28 -24.47 -1.83
CA GLY A 620 -55.55 -24.31 -2.58
C GLY A 620 -55.64 -23.01 -3.41
N SER A 621 -56.87 -22.67 -3.83
CA SER A 621 -57.17 -21.47 -4.62
C SER A 621 -56.88 -20.20 -3.84
N TRP A 622 -56.38 -19.16 -4.51
CA TRP A 622 -56.19 -17.85 -3.90
C TRP A 622 -57.53 -17.21 -3.55
N SER A 623 -57.62 -16.63 -2.35
CA SER A 623 -58.74 -15.81 -1.88
C SER A 623 -58.28 -14.38 -1.63
N TRP A 624 -59.07 -13.41 -2.10
CA TRP A 624 -58.77 -11.98 -2.01
C TRP A 624 -59.96 -11.25 -1.41
N ASP A 625 -59.70 -10.20 -0.63
CA ASP A 625 -60.75 -9.31 -0.13
C ASP A 625 -61.32 -8.44 -1.24
N LYS A 626 -62.49 -7.85 -0.99
CA LYS A 626 -63.22 -7.05 -1.97
C LYS A 626 -62.42 -5.82 -2.43
N ASP A 627 -61.63 -5.20 -1.57
CA ASP A 627 -60.85 -4.02 -1.92
C ASP A 627 -59.69 -4.38 -2.84
N THR A 628 -59.01 -5.51 -2.58
CA THR A 628 -57.97 -6.05 -3.46
C THR A 628 -58.52 -6.37 -4.85
N ILE A 629 -59.69 -7.01 -4.94
CA ILE A 629 -60.34 -7.32 -6.22
C ILE A 629 -60.74 -6.02 -6.95
N THR A 630 -61.35 -5.07 -6.24
CA THR A 630 -61.79 -3.79 -6.83
C THR A 630 -60.60 -2.98 -7.35
N LYS A 631 -59.48 -2.94 -6.59
CA LYS A 631 -58.24 -2.31 -7.04
C LYS A 631 -57.64 -3.01 -8.25
N ALA A 632 -57.62 -4.35 -8.27
CA ALA A 632 -57.15 -5.11 -9.42
C ALA A 632 -57.98 -4.83 -10.69
N GLN A 633 -59.31 -4.74 -10.57
CA GLN A 633 -60.22 -4.35 -11.66
C GLN A 633 -59.90 -2.95 -12.19
N GLY A 634 -59.72 -1.97 -11.30
CA GLY A 634 -59.37 -0.60 -11.68
C GLY A 634 -58.02 -0.47 -12.38
N LEU A 635 -56.99 -1.17 -11.86
CA LEU A 635 -55.67 -1.23 -12.47
C LEU A 635 -55.72 -1.91 -13.84
N LYS A 636 -56.41 -3.05 -13.96
CA LYS A 636 -56.58 -3.78 -15.22
C LYS A 636 -57.26 -2.89 -16.27
N ALA A 637 -58.38 -2.25 -15.92
CA ALA A 637 -59.11 -1.37 -16.83
C ALA A 637 -58.25 -0.19 -17.31
N SER A 638 -57.41 0.36 -16.44
CA SER A 638 -56.52 1.48 -16.77
C SER A 638 -55.35 1.05 -17.65
N LEU A 639 -54.77 -0.13 -17.42
CA LEU A 639 -53.72 -0.71 -18.26
C LEU A 639 -54.26 -1.12 -19.65
N LEU A 640 -55.50 -1.59 -19.73
CA LEU A 640 -56.15 -1.96 -20.99
C LEU A 640 -56.75 -0.78 -21.78
N SER A 641 -56.47 0.47 -21.38
CA SER A 641 -56.85 1.64 -22.16
C SER A 641 -55.89 1.85 -23.33
N PHE A 642 -56.42 2.03 -24.55
CA PHE A 642 -55.61 2.32 -25.74
C PHE A 642 -54.70 3.54 -25.54
N GLN A 643 -55.20 4.58 -24.86
CA GLN A 643 -54.41 5.76 -24.51
C GLN A 643 -53.19 5.41 -23.65
N THR A 644 -53.34 4.50 -22.69
CA THR A 644 -52.24 4.07 -21.81
C THR A 644 -51.15 3.35 -22.61
N VAL A 645 -51.53 2.46 -23.52
CA VAL A 645 -50.59 1.74 -24.41
C VAL A 645 -49.84 2.71 -25.33
N VAL A 646 -50.56 3.66 -25.93
CA VAL A 646 -49.97 4.69 -26.79
C VAL A 646 -48.93 5.51 -26.02
N VAL A 647 -49.29 6.03 -24.84
CA VAL A 647 -48.39 6.84 -24.01
C VAL A 647 -47.19 6.01 -23.56
N PHE A 648 -47.41 4.73 -23.23
CA PHE A 648 -46.36 3.81 -22.81
C PHE A 648 -45.29 3.60 -23.90
N ILE A 649 -45.69 3.18 -25.10
CA ILE A 649 -44.76 2.91 -26.21
C ILE A 649 -44.09 4.19 -26.68
N THR A 650 -44.85 5.28 -26.81
CA THR A 650 -44.32 6.58 -27.23
C THR A 650 -43.26 7.09 -26.26
N THR A 651 -43.51 6.99 -24.94
CA THR A 651 -42.53 7.40 -23.92
C THR A 651 -41.31 6.49 -23.93
N LYS A 652 -41.48 5.17 -24.09
CA LYS A 652 -40.36 4.23 -24.20
C LYS A 652 -39.46 4.61 -25.38
N ASN A 653 -40.02 4.71 -26.58
CA ASN A 653 -39.24 4.93 -27.80
C ASN A 653 -38.53 6.30 -27.80
N ILE A 654 -39.14 7.34 -27.23
CA ILE A 654 -38.47 8.65 -27.07
C ILE A 654 -37.35 8.59 -26.02
N LEU A 655 -37.53 7.87 -24.92
CA LEU A 655 -36.48 7.73 -23.89
C LEU A 655 -35.36 6.76 -24.30
N ASP A 656 -35.56 5.91 -25.30
CA ASP A 656 -34.51 5.06 -25.85
C ASP A 656 -33.38 5.88 -26.48
N GLU A 657 -33.68 7.06 -27.05
CA GLU A 657 -32.68 8.01 -27.60
C GLU A 657 -31.65 8.46 -26.57
N VAL A 658 -32.03 8.56 -25.28
CA VAL A 658 -31.14 9.00 -24.20
C VAL A 658 -30.50 7.86 -23.41
N LYS A 659 -30.86 6.61 -23.71
CA LYS A 659 -30.45 5.41 -22.96
C LYS A 659 -28.95 5.14 -23.05
N ALA A 660 -28.37 5.32 -24.24
CA ALA A 660 -26.93 5.16 -24.47
C ALA A 660 -26.14 6.19 -23.65
N LEU A 661 -26.58 7.45 -23.68
CA LEU A 661 -25.99 8.54 -22.89
C LEU A 661 -26.10 8.28 -21.39
N ALA A 662 -27.28 7.90 -20.90
CA ALA A 662 -27.47 7.54 -19.49
C ALA A 662 -26.53 6.40 -19.06
N SER A 663 -26.34 5.38 -19.89
CA SER A 663 -25.44 4.27 -19.57
C SER A 663 -23.98 4.69 -19.57
N LYS A 664 -23.60 5.61 -20.46
CA LYS A 664 -22.24 6.12 -20.57
C LYS A 664 -21.90 7.04 -19.39
N LEU A 665 -22.77 8.03 -19.09
CA LEU A 665 -22.61 9.05 -18.04
C LEU A 665 -22.35 8.53 -16.61
N HIS A 666 -22.61 7.24 -16.35
CA HIS A 666 -22.37 6.60 -15.07
C HIS A 666 -21.08 5.74 -15.01
N LYS A 667 -20.30 5.66 -16.11
CA LYS A 667 -19.04 4.89 -16.15
C LYS A 667 -17.90 5.63 -15.41
N ARG A 668 -16.82 4.93 -15.06
CA ARG A 668 -15.65 5.49 -14.34
C ARG A 668 -14.73 6.26 -15.28
N ASP A 669 -14.44 5.66 -16.43
CA ASP A 669 -13.39 6.14 -17.34
C ASP A 669 -13.97 7.01 -18.45
N GLN A 670 -14.85 7.94 -18.08
CA GLN A 670 -15.38 8.87 -19.07
C GLN A 670 -14.44 10.04 -19.27
N ASP A 671 -13.98 10.13 -20.51
CA ASP A 671 -13.32 11.30 -21.03
C ASP A 671 -14.35 12.43 -21.24
N ILE A 672 -13.99 13.64 -20.82
CA ILE A 672 -14.86 14.81 -20.85
C ILE A 672 -15.24 15.17 -22.28
N PHE A 673 -14.27 15.08 -23.20
CA PHE A 673 -14.49 15.38 -24.61
C PHE A 673 -15.51 14.42 -25.21
N GLU A 674 -15.35 13.12 -24.95
CA GLU A 674 -16.32 12.12 -25.40
C GLU A 674 -17.74 12.42 -24.87
N ALA A 675 -17.85 12.83 -23.60
CA ALA A 675 -19.12 13.13 -22.96
C ALA A 675 -19.84 14.33 -23.61
N TYR A 676 -19.14 15.43 -23.88
CA TYR A 676 -19.73 16.59 -24.59
C TYR A 676 -20.23 16.20 -25.98
N MET A 677 -19.39 15.51 -26.76
CA MET A 677 -19.76 15.07 -28.11
C MET A 677 -21.00 14.18 -28.11
N MET A 678 -21.13 13.27 -27.16
CA MET A 678 -22.31 12.41 -27.04
C MET A 678 -23.58 13.18 -26.62
N VAL A 679 -23.46 14.19 -25.76
CA VAL A 679 -24.61 15.03 -25.41
C VAL A 679 -25.12 15.76 -26.66
N ASP A 680 -24.22 16.36 -27.44
CA ASP A 680 -24.56 17.08 -28.66
C ASP A 680 -25.13 16.13 -29.73
N GLU A 681 -24.55 14.95 -29.91
CA GLU A 681 -25.05 13.90 -30.79
C GLU A 681 -26.49 13.50 -30.41
N VAL A 682 -26.75 13.23 -29.13
CA VAL A 682 -28.08 12.82 -28.65
C VAL A 682 -29.10 13.94 -28.81
N ILE A 683 -28.74 15.19 -28.53
CA ILE A 683 -29.60 16.34 -28.82
C ILE A 683 -29.89 16.43 -30.34
N GLY A 684 -28.90 16.18 -31.18
CA GLY A 684 -29.04 16.09 -32.64
C GLY A 684 -29.97 14.97 -33.08
N ASN A 685 -29.87 13.79 -32.48
CA ASN A 685 -30.73 12.64 -32.75
C ASN A 685 -32.19 12.92 -32.36
N ILE A 686 -32.43 13.47 -31.17
CA ILE A 686 -33.78 13.83 -30.71
C ILE A 686 -34.41 14.90 -31.62
N LYS A 687 -33.62 15.91 -32.06
CA LYS A 687 -34.08 16.92 -33.04
C LYS A 687 -34.41 16.29 -34.39
N SER A 688 -33.63 15.31 -34.82
CA SER A 688 -33.86 14.58 -36.06
C SER A 688 -35.13 13.73 -35.98
N ALA A 689 -35.34 13.01 -34.88
CA ALA A 689 -36.59 12.28 -34.59
C ALA A 689 -37.80 13.22 -34.57
N ARG A 690 -37.64 14.44 -34.02
CA ARG A 690 -38.68 15.46 -34.04
C ARG A 690 -38.99 15.99 -35.43
N LYS A 691 -38.00 16.08 -36.33
CA LYS A 691 -38.16 16.47 -37.73
C LYS A 691 -38.82 15.36 -38.56
N ASN A 692 -38.49 14.11 -38.27
CA ASN A 692 -38.97 12.91 -38.98
C ASN A 692 -40.18 12.25 -38.28
N ILE A 693 -40.83 12.96 -37.36
CA ILE A 693 -41.89 12.38 -36.51
C ILE A 693 -43.05 11.78 -37.30
N ASP A 694 -43.31 12.26 -38.52
CA ASP A 694 -44.34 11.71 -39.40
C ASP A 694 -44.04 10.27 -39.86
N SER A 695 -42.78 9.93 -40.14
CA SER A 695 -42.37 8.56 -40.48
C SER A 695 -42.18 7.72 -39.22
N ASP A 696 -41.52 8.29 -38.20
CA ASP A 696 -41.11 7.54 -37.02
C ASP A 696 -42.32 7.13 -36.19
N PHE A 697 -43.32 8.02 -36.06
CA PHE A 697 -44.55 7.71 -35.35
C PHE A 697 -45.37 6.63 -36.04
N GLN A 698 -45.26 6.42 -37.36
CA GLN A 698 -45.94 5.30 -38.05
C GLN A 698 -45.38 3.95 -37.58
N ILE A 699 -44.07 3.87 -37.40
CA ILE A 699 -43.39 2.68 -36.90
C ILE A 699 -43.83 2.43 -35.45
N TRP A 700 -43.80 3.45 -34.60
CA TRP A 700 -44.24 3.34 -33.21
C TRP A 700 -45.73 2.99 -33.10
N TYR A 701 -46.54 3.51 -34.02
CA TYR A 701 -47.98 3.22 -34.06
C TYR A 701 -48.25 1.76 -34.41
N LYS A 702 -47.45 1.16 -35.28
CA LYS A 702 -47.52 -0.28 -35.55
C LYS A 702 -47.20 -1.10 -34.29
N GLU A 703 -46.15 -0.74 -33.55
CA GLU A 703 -45.84 -1.40 -32.26
C GLU A 703 -46.97 -1.26 -31.23
N ILE A 704 -47.64 -0.09 -31.20
CA ILE A 704 -48.82 0.16 -30.37
C ILE A 704 -49.96 -0.78 -30.75
N LEU A 705 -50.24 -0.93 -32.05
CA LEU A 705 -51.28 -1.82 -32.55
C LEU A 705 -50.97 -3.29 -32.24
N ASP A 706 -49.73 -3.73 -32.45
CA ASP A 706 -49.29 -5.10 -32.15
C ASP A 706 -49.46 -5.42 -30.65
N LEU A 707 -49.14 -4.48 -29.75
CA LEU A 707 -49.35 -4.66 -28.31
C LEU A 707 -50.84 -4.59 -27.93
N ALA A 708 -51.59 -3.68 -28.56
CA ALA A 708 -53.04 -3.57 -28.34
C ALA A 708 -53.78 -4.85 -28.77
N GLU A 709 -53.41 -5.44 -29.91
CA GLU A 709 -53.97 -6.70 -30.41
C GLU A 709 -53.72 -7.85 -29.43
N LYS A 710 -52.48 -8.00 -28.94
CA LYS A 710 -52.13 -9.02 -27.92
C LYS A 710 -52.95 -8.89 -26.64
N LEU A 711 -53.31 -7.66 -26.27
CA LEU A 711 -54.07 -7.35 -25.06
C LEU A 711 -55.60 -7.28 -25.30
N GLY A 712 -56.07 -7.49 -26.53
CA GLY A 712 -57.49 -7.39 -26.89
C GLY A 712 -58.07 -5.96 -26.79
N ILE A 713 -57.24 -4.93 -26.99
CA ILE A 713 -57.62 -3.52 -26.87
C ILE A 713 -58.02 -2.97 -28.24
N VAL A 714 -59.16 -2.29 -28.32
CA VAL A 714 -59.63 -1.63 -29.54
C VAL A 714 -59.02 -0.24 -29.69
N GLU A 715 -58.56 0.09 -30.90
CA GLU A 715 -58.09 1.43 -31.27
C GLU A 715 -59.19 2.47 -31.02
N ALA A 716 -58.90 3.48 -30.20
CA ALA A 716 -59.88 4.49 -29.82
C ALA A 716 -59.23 5.85 -29.53
N ILE A 717 -60.00 6.93 -29.76
CA ILE A 717 -59.65 8.29 -29.31
C ILE A 717 -60.38 8.57 -27.99
N PRO A 718 -59.78 9.28 -27.02
CA PRO A 718 -60.46 9.66 -25.79
C PRO A 718 -61.73 10.47 -26.10
N ARG A 719 -62.81 10.21 -25.35
CA ARG A 719 -64.13 10.84 -25.60
C ARG A 719 -64.02 12.37 -25.55
N LYS A 720 -64.39 13.05 -26.65
CA LYS A 720 -64.50 14.52 -26.75
C LYS A 720 -65.89 14.95 -26.26
N THR A 721 -65.96 15.75 -25.20
CA THR A 721 -67.24 16.34 -24.73
C THR A 721 -67.28 17.81 -25.15
N SER A 722 -68.45 18.31 -25.56
CA SER A 722 -68.63 19.66 -26.12
C SER A 722 -68.25 20.81 -25.17
N ILE A 723 -68.19 20.57 -23.86
CA ILE A 723 -67.76 21.54 -22.85
C ILE A 723 -66.57 20.95 -22.09
N GLN A 724 -65.35 21.15 -22.63
CA GLN A 724 -64.11 20.71 -22.00
C GLN A 724 -63.27 21.94 -21.67
N ARG A 725 -63.25 22.36 -20.39
CA ARG A 725 -62.47 23.54 -19.93
C ARG A 725 -61.03 23.20 -19.52
N ASN A 726 -60.74 21.93 -19.21
CA ASN A 726 -59.49 21.50 -18.57
C ASN A 726 -58.68 20.45 -19.39
N ARG A 727 -59.10 20.06 -20.60
CA ARG A 727 -58.41 19.05 -21.43
C ARG A 727 -58.19 19.58 -22.85
N SER A 728 -57.00 19.35 -23.41
CA SER A 728 -56.62 19.84 -24.75
C SER A 728 -57.46 19.18 -25.86
N ASN A 729 -58.20 19.98 -26.61
CA ASN A 729 -58.99 19.54 -27.77
C ASN A 729 -58.13 19.61 -29.05
N THR A 730 -57.21 18.66 -29.22
CA THR A 730 -56.31 18.63 -30.40
C THR A 730 -57.08 18.24 -31.68
N PRO A 731 -57.19 19.13 -32.69
CA PRO A 731 -57.84 18.81 -33.95
C PRO A 731 -57.09 17.67 -34.66
N SER A 732 -57.80 16.61 -35.00
CA SER A 732 -57.21 15.36 -35.50
C SER A 732 -58.17 14.65 -36.44
N SER A 733 -57.64 14.15 -37.55
CA SER A 733 -58.39 13.42 -38.60
C SER A 733 -58.45 11.91 -38.36
N SER A 734 -57.53 11.36 -37.56
CA SER A 734 -57.42 9.93 -37.25
C SER A 734 -56.83 9.72 -35.84
N PRO A 735 -56.93 8.52 -35.26
CA PRO A 735 -56.34 8.23 -33.95
C PRO A 735 -54.81 8.38 -33.95
N ILE A 736 -54.13 7.93 -35.01
CA ILE A 736 -52.69 8.16 -35.21
C ILE A 736 -52.33 9.66 -35.25
N ASP A 737 -53.08 10.49 -35.97
CA ASP A 737 -52.83 11.94 -36.02
C ASP A 737 -53.11 12.61 -34.67
N HIS A 738 -54.15 12.15 -33.95
CA HIS A 738 -54.47 12.61 -32.61
C HIS A 738 -53.28 12.42 -31.66
N TYR A 739 -52.80 11.18 -31.53
CA TYR A 739 -51.76 10.82 -30.56
C TYR A 739 -50.38 11.34 -30.93
N LYS A 740 -50.07 11.46 -32.23
CA LYS A 740 -48.87 12.14 -32.70
C LYS A 740 -48.81 13.58 -32.16
N LYS A 741 -49.92 14.33 -32.28
CA LYS A 741 -50.01 15.73 -31.86
C LYS A 741 -50.21 15.92 -30.37
N SER A 742 -50.92 15.03 -29.69
CA SER A 742 -51.26 15.17 -28.27
C SER A 742 -50.22 14.56 -27.32
N VAL A 743 -49.41 13.60 -27.79
CA VAL A 743 -48.43 12.87 -26.96
C VAL A 743 -47.02 12.98 -27.53
N ALA A 744 -46.78 12.50 -28.75
CA ALA A 744 -45.42 12.33 -29.27
C ALA A 744 -44.67 13.65 -29.48
N ILE A 745 -45.29 14.61 -30.17
CA ILE A 745 -44.71 15.93 -30.44
C ILE A 745 -44.42 16.70 -29.14
N PRO A 746 -45.40 16.87 -28.20
CA PRO A 746 -45.13 17.56 -26.94
C PRO A 746 -44.03 16.91 -26.10
N LEU A 747 -43.92 15.58 -26.13
CA LEU A 747 -42.91 14.85 -25.37
C LEU A 747 -41.49 15.07 -25.94
N LEU A 748 -41.34 15.02 -27.26
CA LEU A 748 -40.08 15.34 -27.93
C LEU A 748 -39.69 16.82 -27.74
N ASP A 749 -40.63 17.74 -27.92
CA ASP A 749 -40.38 19.18 -27.74
C ASP A 749 -39.94 19.48 -26.31
N SER A 750 -40.60 18.88 -25.31
CA SER A 750 -40.20 18.98 -23.91
C SER A 750 -38.80 18.41 -23.68
N LEU A 751 -38.48 17.23 -24.24
CA LEU A 751 -37.17 16.61 -24.05
C LEU A 751 -36.05 17.47 -24.65
N ILE A 752 -36.25 17.99 -25.87
CA ILE A 752 -35.30 18.89 -26.54
C ILE A 752 -35.03 20.11 -25.67
N ILE A 753 -36.09 20.79 -25.22
CA ILE A 753 -35.96 21.99 -24.37
C ILE A 753 -35.22 21.67 -23.07
N GLN A 754 -35.58 20.59 -22.38
CA GLN A 754 -34.96 20.23 -21.10
C GLN A 754 -33.48 19.86 -21.27
N MET A 755 -33.14 19.09 -22.32
CA MET A 755 -31.75 18.74 -22.62
C MET A 755 -30.94 19.99 -22.97
N GLN A 756 -31.45 20.86 -23.85
CA GLN A 756 -30.73 22.07 -24.24
C GLN A 756 -30.54 23.05 -23.08
N ASP A 757 -31.56 23.27 -22.25
CA ASP A 757 -31.46 24.20 -21.11
C ASP A 757 -30.42 23.72 -20.08
N ARG A 758 -30.43 22.42 -19.75
CA ARG A 758 -29.59 21.84 -18.69
C ARG A 758 -28.16 21.52 -19.12
N PHE A 759 -27.93 21.27 -20.41
CA PHE A 759 -26.60 21.05 -20.98
C PHE A 759 -26.09 22.25 -21.80
N SER A 760 -26.72 23.43 -21.64
CA SER A 760 -26.33 24.67 -22.34
C SER A 760 -24.90 25.13 -22.03
N ASP A 761 -24.37 25.99 -22.89
CA ASP A 761 -22.98 26.51 -23.02
C ASP A 761 -22.35 27.22 -21.79
N LYS A 762 -22.88 27.01 -20.58
CA LYS A 762 -22.35 27.60 -19.35
C LYS A 762 -20.92 27.15 -19.01
N ASP A 763 -20.44 26.08 -19.64
CA ASP A 763 -19.07 25.55 -19.51
C ASP A 763 -18.17 25.95 -20.70
N CYS A 764 -18.30 27.16 -21.24
CA CYS A 764 -17.53 27.60 -22.41
C CYS A 764 -16.01 27.40 -22.24
N HIS A 765 -15.46 27.63 -21.04
CA HIS A 765 -14.04 27.43 -20.74
C HIS A 765 -13.59 25.95 -20.84
N ALA A 766 -14.43 25.01 -20.39
CA ALA A 766 -14.15 23.59 -20.53
C ALA A 766 -14.11 23.20 -22.01
N ARG A 767 -15.06 23.69 -22.81
CA ARG A 767 -15.11 23.46 -24.26
C ARG A 767 -13.93 24.04 -25.02
N HIS A 768 -13.52 25.28 -24.70
CA HIS A 768 -12.29 25.84 -25.27
C HIS A 768 -11.08 24.96 -24.96
N SER A 769 -11.02 24.39 -23.77
CA SER A 769 -9.95 23.45 -23.37
C SER A 769 -10.01 22.10 -24.10
N LEU A 770 -11.10 21.77 -24.80
CA LEU A 770 -11.16 20.58 -25.65
C LEU A 770 -10.50 20.85 -27.01
N TYR A 771 -10.45 22.10 -27.46
CA TYR A 771 -9.89 22.48 -28.76
C TYR A 771 -8.41 22.11 -28.92
N VAL A 772 -7.66 21.86 -27.84
CA VAL A 772 -6.28 21.32 -27.93
C VAL A 772 -6.21 19.86 -28.40
N VAL A 773 -7.32 19.12 -28.42
CA VAL A 773 -7.36 17.75 -28.94
C VAL A 773 -7.04 17.76 -30.44
N PRO A 774 -6.02 17.01 -30.91
CA PRO A 774 -5.59 17.01 -32.30
C PRO A 774 -6.70 16.77 -33.33
N SER A 775 -7.62 15.82 -33.07
CA SER A 775 -8.75 15.56 -33.97
C SER A 775 -9.74 16.73 -34.10
N ILE A 776 -9.74 17.68 -33.16
CA ILE A 776 -10.58 18.88 -33.21
C ILE A 776 -9.81 20.02 -33.87
N ILE A 777 -8.62 20.36 -33.38
CA ILE A 777 -7.87 21.53 -33.88
C ILE A 777 -7.57 21.44 -35.38
N VAL A 778 -7.47 20.22 -35.92
CA VAL A 778 -7.25 19.98 -37.35
C VAL A 778 -8.52 20.11 -38.18
N ASN A 779 -9.69 19.75 -37.63
CA ASN A 779 -10.94 19.61 -38.37
C ASN A 779 -11.97 20.73 -38.11
N ASP A 780 -11.84 21.46 -37.01
CA ASP A 780 -12.84 22.40 -36.55
C ASP A 780 -12.68 23.79 -37.20
N THR A 781 -13.80 24.50 -37.28
CA THR A 781 -13.98 25.81 -37.91
C THR A 781 -13.83 26.98 -36.95
N LEU A 782 -13.71 26.73 -35.64
CA LEU A 782 -13.49 27.78 -34.64
C LEU A 782 -12.21 28.56 -34.95
N GLU A 783 -12.30 29.89 -34.94
CA GLU A 783 -11.13 30.73 -35.17
C GLU A 783 -10.11 30.53 -34.05
N LEU A 784 -8.85 30.30 -34.41
CA LEU A 784 -7.77 30.05 -33.46
C LEU A 784 -7.61 31.20 -32.43
N SER A 785 -7.96 32.42 -32.82
CA SER A 785 -8.02 33.61 -31.97
C SER A 785 -9.04 33.48 -30.85
N GLU A 786 -10.27 33.04 -31.17
CA GLU A 786 -11.36 32.84 -30.21
C GLU A 786 -10.99 31.72 -29.22
N ALA A 787 -10.46 30.60 -29.72
CA ALA A 787 -9.97 29.51 -28.88
C ALA A 787 -8.87 29.96 -27.92
N THR A 788 -7.93 30.79 -28.41
CA THR A 788 -6.83 31.33 -27.58
C THR A 788 -7.37 32.22 -26.47
N GLU A 789 -8.28 33.14 -26.78
CA GLU A 789 -8.90 34.04 -25.78
C GLU A 789 -9.66 33.24 -24.72
N GLY A 790 -10.42 32.22 -25.14
CA GLY A 790 -11.14 31.33 -24.23
C GLY A 790 -10.24 30.52 -23.29
N MET A 791 -9.08 30.08 -23.76
CA MET A 791 -8.09 29.32 -22.98
C MET A 791 -7.27 30.20 -22.02
N LEU A 792 -7.14 31.51 -22.29
CA LEU A 792 -6.48 32.46 -21.38
C LEU A 792 -7.24 32.66 -20.07
N PHE A 793 -8.43 32.08 -19.91
CA PHE A 793 -9.04 31.88 -18.59
C PHE A 793 -8.07 31.22 -17.60
N TRP A 794 -7.21 30.31 -18.08
CA TRP A 794 -6.19 29.61 -17.28
C TRP A 794 -4.84 30.33 -17.24
N GLU A 795 -4.75 31.62 -17.60
CA GLU A 795 -3.49 32.36 -17.76
C GLU A 795 -2.52 32.18 -16.58
N ASN A 796 -3.02 32.21 -15.34
CA ASN A 796 -2.18 32.06 -14.14
C ASN A 796 -1.58 30.65 -13.95
N ASP A 797 -2.10 29.63 -14.62
CA ASP A 797 -1.55 28.27 -14.61
C ASP A 797 -0.55 28.03 -15.73
N LEU A 798 -0.58 28.84 -16.80
CA LEU A 798 0.21 28.59 -17.99
C LEU A 798 1.68 28.99 -17.77
N PRO A 799 2.66 28.15 -18.15
CA PRO A 799 4.08 28.48 -18.03
C PRO A 799 4.47 29.75 -18.82
N PHE A 800 3.91 29.92 -20.02
CA PHE A 800 4.23 31.02 -20.94
C PHE A 800 2.97 31.55 -21.67
N PRO A 801 2.03 32.20 -20.96
CA PRO A 801 0.68 32.51 -21.50
C PRO A 801 0.70 33.33 -22.79
N LYS A 802 1.61 34.30 -22.89
CA LYS A 802 1.77 35.16 -24.08
C LYS A 802 2.14 34.40 -25.36
N SER A 803 2.68 33.19 -25.23
CA SER A 803 3.09 32.36 -26.36
C SER A 803 2.02 31.36 -26.81
N LEU A 804 0.90 31.24 -26.07
CA LEU A 804 -0.15 30.25 -26.31
C LEU A 804 -0.65 30.26 -27.77
N GLY A 805 -0.98 31.42 -28.32
CA GLY A 805 -1.47 31.51 -29.70
C GLY A 805 -0.46 31.03 -30.76
N ASN A 806 0.84 31.26 -30.53
CA ASN A 806 1.90 30.73 -31.41
C ASN A 806 2.06 29.20 -31.22
N GLU A 807 1.93 28.73 -29.98
CA GLU A 807 2.01 27.32 -29.64
C GLU A 807 0.85 26.51 -30.26
N LEU A 808 -0.39 27.02 -30.18
CA LEU A 808 -1.56 26.43 -30.83
C LEU A 808 -1.39 26.34 -32.35
N ARG A 809 -0.86 27.37 -33.00
CA ARG A 809 -0.55 27.33 -34.46
C ARG A 809 0.45 26.23 -34.80
N ARG A 810 1.52 26.11 -34.00
CA ARG A 810 2.54 25.06 -34.19
C ARG A 810 1.95 23.67 -33.96
N TRP A 811 1.12 23.52 -32.93
CA TRP A 811 0.43 22.28 -32.61
C TRP A 811 -0.50 21.83 -33.73
N GLN A 812 -1.33 22.75 -34.24
CA GLN A 812 -2.21 22.51 -35.39
C GLN A 812 -1.40 22.08 -36.63
N SER A 813 -0.34 22.82 -36.97
CA SER A 813 0.49 22.54 -38.15
C SER A 813 1.21 21.17 -38.04
N MET A 814 1.67 20.82 -36.84
CA MET A 814 2.31 19.54 -36.57
C MET A 814 1.34 18.37 -36.81
N TRP A 815 0.10 18.47 -36.34
CA TRP A 815 -0.89 17.41 -36.51
C TRP A 815 -1.51 17.37 -37.92
N GLN A 816 -1.62 18.51 -38.62
CA GLN A 816 -2.01 18.54 -40.03
C GLN A 816 -1.02 17.83 -40.95
N SER A 817 0.27 17.84 -40.59
CA SER A 817 1.34 17.16 -41.34
C SER A 817 1.64 15.75 -40.85
N ALA A 818 0.94 15.27 -39.83
CA ALA A 818 1.18 13.95 -39.26
C ALA A 818 0.62 12.83 -40.16
N GLU A 819 1.44 11.84 -40.47
CA GLU A 819 1.01 10.61 -41.16
C GLU A 819 0.30 9.61 -40.22
N LYS A 820 0.35 9.86 -38.91
CA LYS A 820 -0.24 9.01 -37.86
C LYS A 820 -1.71 9.35 -37.63
N GLU A 821 -2.44 8.39 -37.05
CA GLU A 821 -3.78 8.65 -36.53
C GLU A 821 -3.76 9.81 -35.52
N LEU A 822 -4.69 10.74 -35.70
CA LEU A 822 -4.86 11.90 -34.84
C LEU A 822 -5.38 11.47 -33.46
N PRO A 823 -4.72 11.86 -32.36
CA PRO A 823 -5.28 11.66 -31.02
C PRO A 823 -6.70 12.22 -30.91
N SER A 824 -7.63 11.38 -30.49
CA SER A 824 -9.08 11.66 -30.52
C SER A 824 -9.68 11.96 -29.15
N ASN A 825 -8.87 12.01 -28.09
CA ASN A 825 -9.29 12.33 -26.73
C ASN A 825 -8.17 13.03 -25.95
N LEU A 826 -8.50 13.54 -24.76
CA LEU A 826 -7.56 14.36 -23.97
C LEU A 826 -6.37 13.56 -23.45
N LEU A 827 -6.57 12.30 -23.03
CA LEU A 827 -5.50 11.45 -22.51
C LEU A 827 -4.48 11.05 -23.59
N LEU A 828 -4.96 10.69 -24.78
CA LEU A 828 -4.10 10.40 -25.93
C LEU A 828 -3.34 11.65 -26.38
N ALA A 829 -4.01 12.80 -26.38
CA ALA A 829 -3.35 14.07 -26.68
C ALA A 829 -2.27 14.41 -25.64
N LEU A 830 -2.54 14.19 -24.35
CA LEU A 830 -1.59 14.41 -23.26
C LEU A 830 -0.38 13.48 -23.36
N GLY A 831 -0.59 12.19 -23.61
CA GLY A 831 0.51 11.21 -23.77
C GLY A 831 1.35 11.44 -25.04
N ALA A 832 0.78 12.09 -26.07
CA ALA A 832 1.48 12.47 -27.29
C ALA A 832 2.13 13.87 -27.23
N CYS A 833 1.87 14.65 -26.18
CA CYS A 833 2.33 16.02 -26.06
C CYS A 833 3.78 16.07 -25.54
N ASP A 834 4.69 16.63 -26.35
CA ASP A 834 6.04 16.94 -25.91
C ASP A 834 6.01 18.20 -25.01
N VAL A 835 6.33 18.03 -23.74
CA VAL A 835 6.30 19.08 -22.70
C VAL A 835 7.26 20.22 -23.02
N ASP A 836 8.42 19.92 -23.62
CA ASP A 836 9.44 20.93 -23.92
C ASP A 836 9.05 21.77 -25.15
N ALA A 837 8.39 21.14 -26.13
CA ALA A 837 7.93 21.81 -27.34
C ALA A 837 6.62 22.59 -27.13
N PHE A 838 5.72 22.05 -26.31
CA PHE A 838 4.35 22.55 -26.08
C PHE A 838 3.98 22.63 -24.59
N PRO A 839 4.68 23.47 -23.79
CA PRO A 839 4.48 23.54 -22.35
C PRO A 839 3.11 24.10 -21.93
N ASN A 840 2.52 25.06 -22.67
CA ASN A 840 1.20 25.59 -22.34
C ASN A 840 0.10 24.60 -22.69
N ILE A 841 0.21 23.93 -23.85
CA ILE A 841 -0.75 22.92 -24.28
C ILE A 841 -0.71 21.71 -23.35
N HIS A 842 0.47 21.26 -22.93
CA HIS A 842 0.59 20.19 -21.93
C HIS A 842 -0.13 20.56 -20.63
N ARG A 843 0.03 21.81 -20.13
CA ARG A 843 -0.67 22.27 -18.93
C ARG A 843 -2.19 22.37 -19.13
N LEU A 844 -2.64 22.85 -20.28
CA LEU A 844 -4.07 22.89 -20.63
C LEU A 844 -4.66 21.49 -20.72
N LEU A 845 -3.96 20.53 -21.33
CA LEU A 845 -4.37 19.13 -21.41
C LEU A 845 -4.47 18.50 -20.02
N LEU A 846 -3.54 18.81 -19.11
CA LEU A 846 -3.61 18.37 -17.71
C LEU A 846 -4.85 18.92 -17.01
N ILE A 847 -5.08 20.24 -17.09
CA ILE A 847 -6.27 20.88 -16.50
C ILE A 847 -7.53 20.25 -17.09
N ALA A 848 -7.63 20.16 -18.42
CA ALA A 848 -8.78 19.59 -19.11
C ALA A 848 -9.05 18.14 -18.65
N CYS A 849 -8.03 17.29 -18.52
CA CYS A 849 -8.22 15.92 -18.02
C CYS A 849 -8.73 15.86 -16.57
N THR A 850 -8.36 16.85 -15.74
CA THR A 850 -8.76 16.90 -14.31
C THR A 850 -10.19 17.37 -14.10
N LEU A 851 -10.79 18.09 -15.07
CA LEU A 851 -12.15 18.61 -14.92
C LEU A 851 -13.16 17.45 -14.76
N PRO A 852 -14.21 17.62 -13.94
CA PRO A 852 -15.23 16.59 -13.78
C PRO A 852 -16.32 16.73 -14.84
N ILE A 853 -17.02 15.63 -15.12
CA ILE A 853 -18.32 15.65 -15.84
C ILE A 853 -19.50 15.28 -14.94
N SER A 854 -19.23 14.64 -13.80
CA SER A 854 -20.24 14.04 -12.94
C SER A 854 -19.71 13.89 -11.52
N SER A 855 -20.63 13.86 -10.55
CA SER A 855 -20.37 13.44 -9.18
C SER A 855 -20.49 11.93 -8.96
N ALA A 856 -20.56 11.13 -10.03
CA ALA A 856 -20.85 9.70 -9.98
C ALA A 856 -19.89 8.87 -9.12
N GLU A 857 -18.60 9.24 -8.97
CA GLU A 857 -17.71 8.50 -8.06
C GLU A 857 -18.11 8.69 -6.59
N ALA A 858 -18.53 9.89 -6.21
CA ALA A 858 -19.05 10.15 -4.88
C ALA A 858 -20.36 9.37 -4.66
N GLU A 859 -21.27 9.31 -5.64
CA GLU A 859 -22.47 8.46 -5.59
C GLU A 859 -22.12 6.96 -5.45
N ARG A 860 -21.14 6.48 -6.24
CA ARG A 860 -20.67 5.08 -6.21
C ARG A 860 -20.07 4.73 -4.85
N SER A 861 -19.41 5.66 -4.19
CA SER A 861 -18.86 5.46 -2.85
C SER A 861 -19.93 5.10 -1.82
N PHE A 862 -21.16 5.60 -1.95
CA PHE A 862 -22.27 5.24 -1.05
C PHE A 862 -22.72 3.77 -1.19
N SER A 863 -22.44 3.13 -2.33
CA SER A 863 -22.64 1.68 -2.46
C SER A 863 -21.66 0.90 -1.60
N LEU A 864 -20.41 1.36 -1.50
CA LEU A 864 -19.43 0.80 -0.56
C LEU A 864 -19.82 1.09 0.89
N MET A 865 -20.36 2.27 1.18
CA MET A 865 -20.89 2.60 2.51
C MET A 865 -21.90 1.56 2.98
N LYS A 866 -22.86 1.15 2.15
CA LYS A 866 -23.88 0.13 2.51
C LYS A 866 -23.27 -1.23 2.87
N ARG A 867 -22.08 -1.56 2.36
CA ARG A 867 -21.34 -2.80 2.72
C ARG A 867 -20.67 -2.69 4.09
N ILE A 868 -20.17 -1.50 4.44
CA ILE A 868 -19.43 -1.25 5.67
C ILE A 868 -20.38 -0.90 6.83
N LYS A 869 -21.37 -0.04 6.58
CA LYS A 869 -22.33 0.43 7.56
C LYS A 869 -23.63 -0.38 7.42
N THR A 870 -23.70 -1.45 8.20
CA THR A 870 -24.88 -2.35 8.29
C THR A 870 -25.72 -1.99 9.52
N CYS A 871 -26.94 -2.53 9.62
CA CYS A 871 -27.80 -2.32 10.81
C CYS A 871 -27.12 -2.66 12.14
N THR A 872 -26.21 -3.66 12.16
CA THR A 872 -25.42 -4.07 13.33
C THR A 872 -24.17 -3.22 13.57
N ARG A 873 -23.84 -2.29 12.66
CA ARG A 873 -22.67 -1.40 12.69
C ARG A 873 -23.06 0.08 12.61
N SER A 874 -24.32 0.42 12.86
CA SER A 874 -24.86 1.78 12.74
C SER A 874 -24.23 2.76 13.74
N THR A 875 -23.72 2.27 14.87
CA THR A 875 -23.10 3.10 15.94
C THR A 875 -21.59 3.25 15.80
N MET A 876 -21.02 3.00 14.62
CA MET A 876 -19.59 3.17 14.35
C MET A 876 -19.23 4.67 14.34
N SER A 877 -18.05 5.03 14.86
CA SER A 877 -17.56 6.41 14.78
C SER A 877 -17.25 6.81 13.33
N GLU A 878 -17.39 8.11 13.03
CA GLU A 878 -17.08 8.72 11.73
C GLU A 878 -15.68 8.35 11.25
N GLU A 879 -14.66 8.54 12.10
CA GLU A 879 -13.26 8.25 11.77
C GLU A 879 -13.05 6.79 11.36
N ARG A 880 -13.54 5.83 12.16
CA ARG A 880 -13.42 4.40 11.84
C ARG A 880 -14.19 4.05 10.56
N PHE A 881 -15.36 4.66 10.35
CA PHE A 881 -16.14 4.45 9.15
C PHE A 881 -15.39 4.90 7.89
N SER A 882 -14.90 6.15 7.91
CA SER A 882 -14.18 6.74 6.81
C SER A 882 -12.89 5.97 6.49
N ASP A 883 -12.08 5.66 7.50
CA ASP A 883 -10.82 4.94 7.30
C ASP A 883 -11.04 3.52 6.74
N LEU A 884 -12.07 2.80 7.22
CA LEU A 884 -12.44 1.51 6.63
C LEU A 884 -12.92 1.64 5.18
N ALA A 885 -13.64 2.71 4.85
CA ALA A 885 -14.09 2.97 3.49
C ALA A 885 -12.92 3.27 2.54
N VAL A 886 -11.95 4.09 2.97
CA VAL A 886 -10.72 4.36 2.22
C VAL A 886 -9.95 3.06 1.95
N ILE A 887 -9.73 2.23 2.98
CA ILE A 887 -9.03 0.94 2.81
C ILE A 887 -9.77 0.00 1.86
N ALA A 888 -11.09 -0.08 1.98
CA ALA A 888 -11.91 -0.99 1.17
C ALA A 888 -12.09 -0.52 -0.28
N MET A 889 -12.11 0.80 -0.53
CA MET A 889 -12.19 1.39 -1.87
C MET A 889 -10.87 1.20 -2.62
N HIS A 890 -9.76 1.46 -1.94
CA HIS A 890 -8.40 1.36 -2.48
C HIS A 890 -7.80 -0.03 -2.25
N TYR A 891 -8.62 -1.08 -2.44
CA TYR A 891 -8.22 -2.48 -2.28
C TYR A 891 -6.91 -2.87 -3.01
N PRO A 892 -6.65 -2.39 -4.25
CA PRO A 892 -5.43 -2.72 -4.98
C PRO A 892 -4.15 -2.15 -4.33
N GLU A 893 -4.26 -1.09 -3.53
CA GLU A 893 -3.11 -0.50 -2.86
C GLU A 893 -2.56 -1.49 -1.81
N ARG A 894 -1.28 -1.81 -1.97
CA ARG A 894 -0.57 -2.74 -1.09
C ARG A 894 0.56 -2.02 -0.37
N PHE A 895 0.61 -2.24 0.92
CA PHE A 895 1.70 -1.81 1.78
C PHE A 895 2.41 -3.06 2.25
N GLU A 896 3.73 -2.99 2.34
CA GLU A 896 4.47 -4.00 3.10
C GLU A 896 4.02 -3.88 4.55
N VAL A 897 3.63 -5.01 5.15
CA VAL A 897 3.08 -5.02 6.52
C VAL A 897 4.07 -4.39 7.51
N ASP A 898 5.36 -4.57 7.26
CA ASP A 898 6.43 -4.00 8.06
C ASP A 898 6.41 -2.46 8.07
N GLU A 899 5.99 -1.80 6.98
CA GLU A 899 5.84 -0.34 6.90
C GLU A 899 4.78 0.15 7.89
N ILE A 900 3.64 -0.55 7.96
CA ILE A 900 2.55 -0.23 8.90
C ILE A 900 2.97 -0.55 10.34
N CYS A 901 3.68 -1.66 10.55
CA CYS A 901 4.21 -2.00 11.87
C CYS A 901 5.19 -0.93 12.37
N GLU A 902 6.11 -0.47 11.53
CA GLU A 902 7.09 0.58 11.89
C GLU A 902 6.41 1.92 12.19
N ALA A 903 5.41 2.31 11.40
CA ALA A 903 4.58 3.48 11.68
C ALA A 903 3.85 3.33 13.03
N PHE A 904 3.31 2.14 13.32
CA PHE A 904 2.66 1.85 14.60
C PHE A 904 3.62 1.94 15.79
N VAL A 905 4.85 1.39 15.66
CA VAL A 905 5.90 1.49 16.68
C VAL A 905 6.28 2.95 16.94
N LYS A 906 6.48 3.72 15.87
CA LYS A 906 6.85 5.14 15.96
C LYS A 906 5.76 5.96 16.65
N ALA A 907 4.49 5.68 16.37
CA ALA A 907 3.36 6.33 17.02
C ALA A 907 3.20 5.92 18.50
N HIS A 908 3.70 4.74 18.89
CA HIS A 908 3.55 4.20 20.23
C HIS A 908 4.88 3.73 20.86
N PRO A 909 5.84 4.63 21.11
CA PRO A 909 7.18 4.27 21.57
C PRO A 909 7.19 3.49 22.90
N ARG A 910 6.19 3.73 23.77
CA ARG A 910 6.03 3.06 25.07
C ARG A 910 5.40 1.66 24.98
N ARG A 911 4.89 1.25 23.82
CA ARG A 911 4.16 -0.01 23.60
C ARG A 911 5.04 -0.91 22.70
N LEU A 912 5.61 -1.97 23.30
CA LEU A 912 6.38 -3.09 22.69
C LEU A 912 7.88 -2.94 22.36
N PHE A 913 8.50 -1.76 22.33
CA PHE A 913 9.88 -1.66 21.79
C PHE A 913 10.91 -0.90 22.63
N GLN A 914 10.49 -0.23 23.71
CA GLN A 914 11.41 0.41 24.65
C GLN A 914 11.60 -0.47 25.89
N ALA A 915 12.57 -1.38 25.82
CA ALA A 915 13.31 -1.78 27.01
C ALA A 915 14.56 -0.89 27.22
N THR A 916 14.64 0.25 26.53
CA THR A 916 15.74 1.20 26.69
C THR A 916 15.24 2.64 26.50
N LEU A 917 15.04 3.33 27.62
CA LEU A 917 15.29 4.76 27.77
C LEU A 917 15.28 5.01 29.27
N PHE A 918 16.49 5.04 29.83
CA PHE A 918 16.88 5.54 31.15
C PHE A 918 15.73 5.75 32.17
N ASP A 919 15.69 4.87 33.16
CA ASP A 919 15.79 5.29 34.56
C ASP A 919 16.97 4.54 35.21
#